data_AF-A0A2G6HTS0-F1
#
_entry.id   AF-A0A2G6HTS0-F1
#
_cell.length_a   1.000
_cell.length_b   1.000
_cell.length_c   1.000
_cell.angle_alpha   90.00
_cell.angle_beta   90.00
_cell.angle_gamma   90.00
#
_symmetry.space_group_name_H-M   'P 1'
#
loop_
_entity.id
_entity.type
_entity.pdbx_description
1 polymer ?
#
loop_
_entity_poly.entity_id
_entity_poly.type
_entity_poly.pdbx_seq_one_letter_code
_entity_poly.pdbx_strand_id
1 'polypeptide(L)'
;MKKSPVAPISTVKDLCRVCYTCVRDCPAKAIRITGGQALIIHERCITCGHCVEVCRQKAKKPLNLVNRVIKLLKGPDPCAAIIAPSFPAEFQDQPYKETVGQIRSLGFDKVCEVAAGADLVAQAHKELLKEDKNYIATSCPAVVSFVKKYHPGLVEKLAPIASPMVVTARLLKEMYGKNLKIVFMGPCIAKKSESYWPETENVIDAAITFVELRELLGHYPDRVSQAEPSMFDAPYPGKGVLFPIGGGMLQTAGIQEDLLSKDVLATSGKANFVQAIHEFDEGSLDVKLLEVLCCDGCIMGPGMSSKGSLFGRRGVLRSYAVERLNEEEGREQTLPKVQLGITFNPDDRRLPLPSKREIDKVLEHMGKTRPEDELDCGACGYVTCREHAVAILKGLAETEMCLPFTIDRLKSSLDDLNVSHHELEEAQQALLNAEKLASMGQLSAGIAHEINNPLGVILLYGKLVLDEMDPESENREDLEMIIEQAERCKTIVSGLLNFARKNKVSHQLVNICDLIDNCSRAFQIPDHIQLVIQHELKDPMVEVDPDQMVQVLTNLVKNSKEAIGESGTICIRTTEHDTKFHIEVQDNGSGIPENVIKKIFEPLFTTKKIGKGTGLGLAVIYGIIKMHKGQITVTSNDDPEQGPTGTTFRVVLPRRNSNSVLKGHNGLLTGREVV
;
A
#
# COMPACT_ATOMS: atom_id res chain seq x y z
N MET A 1 -28.61 6.99 -37.90
CA MET A 1 -27.59 6.34 -37.04
C MET A 1 -28.18 6.20 -35.65
N LYS A 2 -28.40 4.97 -35.15
CA LYS A 2 -28.78 4.76 -33.75
C LYS A 2 -27.69 5.35 -32.86
N LYS A 3 -28.05 6.22 -31.91
CA LYS A 3 -27.10 6.81 -30.95
C LYS A 3 -26.53 5.66 -30.10
N SER A 4 -25.21 5.41 -30.19
CA SER A 4 -24.51 4.41 -29.36
C SER A 4 -24.74 4.70 -27.86
N PRO A 5 -24.85 3.70 -26.97
CA PRO A 5 -25.00 3.95 -25.53
C PRO A 5 -23.85 4.82 -25.04
N VAL A 6 -24.19 6.05 -24.69
CA VAL A 6 -23.23 7.08 -24.33
C VAL A 6 -22.75 6.82 -22.92
N ALA A 7 -21.47 6.55 -22.74
CA ALA A 7 -20.79 6.62 -21.46
C ALA A 7 -20.65 8.10 -21.05
N PRO A 8 -21.53 8.65 -20.20
CA PRO A 8 -21.60 10.09 -19.99
C PRO A 8 -20.54 10.59 -19.01
N ILE A 9 -19.90 9.69 -18.26
CA ILE A 9 -18.76 9.98 -17.38
C ILE A 9 -17.75 8.83 -17.51
N SER A 10 -16.50 9.17 -17.80
CA SER A 10 -15.38 8.22 -17.90
C SER A 10 -14.31 8.51 -16.84
N THR A 11 -13.36 7.59 -16.68
CA THR A 11 -12.19 7.79 -15.79
C THR A 11 -10.91 7.77 -16.60
N VAL A 12 -10.13 8.84 -16.48
CA VAL A 12 -8.75 8.91 -16.97
C VAL A 12 -7.85 8.28 -15.91
N LYS A 13 -7.37 7.05 -16.18
CA LYS A 13 -6.65 6.22 -15.20
C LYS A 13 -5.39 6.90 -14.66
N ASP A 14 -4.63 7.57 -15.53
CA ASP A 14 -3.34 8.20 -15.19
C ASP A 14 -3.48 9.37 -14.20
N LEU A 15 -4.66 9.99 -14.15
CA LEU A 15 -4.96 11.07 -13.20
C LEU A 15 -5.50 10.53 -11.88
N CYS A 16 -5.98 9.28 -11.82
CA CYS A 16 -6.59 8.74 -10.62
C CYS A 16 -5.51 8.39 -9.58
N ARG A 17 -5.62 8.97 -8.38
CA ARG A 17 -4.72 8.72 -7.24
C ARG A 17 -5.37 7.90 -6.12
N VAL A 18 -6.46 7.18 -6.45
CA VAL A 18 -7.03 6.14 -5.56
C VAL A 18 -7.44 6.66 -4.16
N CYS A 19 -7.85 7.93 -4.05
CA CYS A 19 -8.27 8.52 -2.78
C CYS A 19 -9.69 8.12 -2.32
N TYR A 20 -10.39 7.30 -3.11
CA TYR A 20 -11.75 6.79 -2.88
C TYR A 20 -12.87 7.82 -2.65
N THR A 21 -12.61 9.13 -2.68
CA THR A 21 -13.65 10.17 -2.51
C THR A 21 -14.82 9.97 -3.46
N CYS A 22 -14.56 9.63 -4.74
CA CYS A 22 -15.63 9.38 -5.69
C CYS A 22 -16.52 8.17 -5.34
N VAL A 23 -15.97 7.14 -4.68
CA VAL A 23 -16.72 5.95 -4.21
C VAL A 23 -17.59 6.34 -3.01
N ARG A 24 -17.02 7.11 -2.08
CA ARG A 24 -17.73 7.64 -0.90
C ARG A 24 -18.92 8.50 -1.29
N ASP A 25 -18.72 9.41 -2.23
CA ASP A 25 -19.72 10.38 -2.66
C ASP A 25 -20.68 9.86 -3.75
N CYS A 26 -20.53 8.62 -4.21
CA CYS A 26 -21.46 8.04 -5.17
C CYS A 26 -22.74 7.54 -4.45
N PRO A 27 -23.91 8.18 -4.65
CA PRO A 27 -25.15 7.75 -3.99
C PRO A 27 -25.62 6.36 -4.46
N ALA A 28 -25.27 5.99 -5.69
CA ALA A 28 -25.67 4.74 -6.33
C ALA A 28 -24.69 3.57 -6.09
N LYS A 29 -23.55 3.83 -5.41
CA LYS A 29 -22.40 2.89 -5.31
C LYS A 29 -22.13 2.19 -6.65
N ALA A 30 -21.98 3.01 -7.69
CA ALA A 30 -21.81 2.62 -9.09
C ALA A 30 -20.34 2.71 -9.56
N ILE A 31 -19.41 2.86 -8.63
CA ILE A 31 -17.97 2.91 -8.91
C ILE A 31 -17.34 1.67 -8.30
N ARG A 32 -16.64 0.90 -9.14
CA ARG A 32 -15.89 -0.29 -8.74
C ARG A 32 -14.40 0.02 -8.65
N ILE A 33 -13.72 -0.57 -7.68
CA ILE A 33 -12.26 -0.62 -7.66
C ILE A 33 -11.79 -1.93 -8.29
N THR A 34 -10.85 -1.86 -9.23
CA THR A 34 -10.24 -3.04 -9.85
C THR A 34 -8.77 -2.73 -10.13
N GLY A 35 -7.86 -3.52 -9.55
CA GLY A 35 -6.42 -3.28 -9.63
C GLY A 35 -6.04 -1.90 -9.07
N GLY A 36 -6.65 -1.48 -7.97
CA GLY A 36 -6.46 -0.16 -7.39
C GLY A 36 -7.01 1.01 -8.23
N GLN A 37 -7.75 0.76 -9.33
CA GLN A 37 -8.28 1.83 -10.17
C GLN A 37 -9.80 1.97 -10.04
N ALA A 38 -10.27 3.21 -9.89
CA ALA A 38 -11.69 3.51 -9.73
C ALA A 38 -12.39 3.62 -11.09
N LEU A 39 -13.26 2.66 -11.42
CA LEU A 39 -13.98 2.57 -12.69
C LEU A 39 -15.49 2.76 -12.49
N ILE A 40 -16.14 3.51 -13.38
CA ILE A 40 -17.58 3.71 -13.35
C ILE A 40 -18.28 2.53 -14.04
N ILE A 41 -19.21 1.89 -13.34
CA ILE A 41 -20.11 0.89 -13.92
C ILE A 41 -21.31 1.65 -14.52
N HIS A 42 -21.28 1.84 -15.84
CA HIS A 42 -22.23 2.67 -16.57
C HIS A 42 -23.70 2.23 -16.37
N GLU A 43 -23.95 0.93 -16.38
CA GLU A 43 -25.30 0.38 -16.18
C GLU A 43 -25.88 0.75 -14.81
N ARG A 44 -25.04 0.83 -13.77
CA ARG A 44 -25.44 1.22 -12.41
C ARG A 44 -25.47 2.73 -12.21
N CYS A 45 -24.66 3.49 -12.97
CA CYS A 45 -24.52 4.92 -12.78
C CYS A 45 -25.85 5.67 -13.00
N ILE A 46 -26.22 6.55 -12.08
CA ILE A 46 -27.36 7.48 -12.23
C ILE A 46 -26.97 8.81 -12.88
N THR A 47 -25.68 8.96 -13.21
CA THR A 47 -25.12 10.10 -13.96
C THR A 47 -25.28 11.46 -13.26
N CYS A 48 -25.44 11.45 -11.93
CA CYS A 48 -25.59 12.65 -11.11
C CYS A 48 -24.35 13.55 -11.07
N GLY A 49 -23.19 13.11 -11.57
CA GLY A 49 -21.98 13.92 -11.68
C GLY A 49 -21.22 14.23 -10.39
N HIS A 50 -21.70 13.81 -9.21
CA HIS A 50 -20.99 14.02 -7.93
C HIS A 50 -19.53 13.54 -7.96
N CYS A 51 -19.27 12.40 -8.60
CA CYS A 51 -17.91 11.87 -8.74
C CYS A 51 -16.98 12.81 -9.53
N VAL A 52 -17.51 13.63 -10.44
CA VAL A 52 -16.76 14.66 -11.18
C VAL A 52 -16.45 15.84 -10.27
N GLU A 53 -17.45 16.31 -9.53
CA GLU A 53 -17.34 17.45 -8.61
C GLU A 53 -16.31 17.21 -7.50
N VAL A 54 -16.32 16.05 -6.86
CA VAL A 54 -15.42 15.74 -5.74
C VAL A 54 -14.01 15.32 -6.18
N CYS A 55 -13.79 15.08 -7.48
CA CYS A 55 -12.50 14.59 -7.98
C CYS A 55 -11.50 15.73 -8.16
N ARG A 56 -10.68 16.00 -7.12
CA ARG A 56 -9.63 17.02 -7.15
C ARG A 56 -8.60 16.81 -8.28
N GLN A 57 -8.31 15.56 -8.63
CA GLN A 57 -7.39 15.22 -9.71
C GLN A 57 -8.00 15.38 -11.11
N LYS A 58 -9.31 15.72 -11.21
CA LYS A 58 -10.05 15.81 -12.48
C LYS A 58 -9.97 14.53 -13.33
N ALA A 59 -9.80 13.39 -12.67
CA ALA A 59 -9.74 12.08 -13.31
C ALA A 59 -11.09 11.61 -13.85
N LYS A 60 -12.20 12.06 -13.24
CA LYS A 60 -13.56 11.78 -13.72
C LYS A 60 -13.95 12.83 -14.76
N LYS A 61 -14.20 12.40 -16.00
CA LYS A 61 -14.46 13.29 -17.13
C LYS A 61 -15.85 13.05 -17.70
N PRO A 62 -16.76 14.05 -17.67
CA PRO A 62 -18.00 13.94 -18.40
C PRO A 62 -17.73 13.92 -19.90
N LEU A 63 -18.62 13.30 -20.68
CA LEU A 63 -18.55 13.34 -22.13
C LEU A 63 -18.69 14.78 -22.63
N ASN A 64 -17.70 15.24 -23.38
CA ASN A 64 -17.73 16.54 -24.02
C ASN A 64 -18.49 16.47 -25.37
N LEU A 65 -19.49 17.32 -25.55
CA LEU A 65 -20.32 17.40 -26.77
C LEU A 65 -20.17 18.74 -27.52
N VAL A 66 -19.18 19.59 -27.19
CA VAL A 66 -18.93 20.88 -27.87
C VAL A 66 -18.76 20.69 -29.38
N ASN A 67 -17.93 19.73 -29.79
CA ASN A 67 -17.72 19.42 -31.21
C ASN A 67 -19.00 18.96 -31.93
N ARG A 68 -19.93 18.30 -31.22
CA ARG A 68 -21.24 17.93 -31.78
C ARG A 68 -22.12 19.15 -32.00
N VAL A 69 -22.12 20.10 -31.06
CA VAL A 69 -22.84 21.37 -31.19
C VAL A 69 -22.30 22.19 -32.37
N ILE A 70 -20.98 22.31 -32.50
CA ILE A 70 -20.36 22.99 -33.65
C ILE A 70 -20.79 22.37 -34.99
N LYS A 71 -20.90 21.03 -35.06
CA LYS A 71 -21.40 20.34 -36.26
C LYS A 71 -22.88 20.63 -36.52
N LEU A 72 -23.72 20.72 -35.49
CA LEU A 72 -25.14 21.07 -35.62
C LEU A 72 -25.29 22.50 -36.16
N LEU A 73 -24.53 23.46 -35.63
CA LEU A 73 -24.56 24.86 -36.07
C LEU A 73 -24.09 25.08 -37.51
N LYS A 74 -23.25 24.19 -38.04
CA LYS A 74 -22.83 24.20 -39.45
C LYS A 74 -23.81 23.45 -40.36
N GLY A 75 -24.82 22.80 -39.79
CA GLY A 75 -25.83 22.06 -40.55
C GLY A 75 -26.82 22.98 -41.26
N PRO A 76 -27.64 22.44 -42.18
CA PRO A 76 -28.64 23.21 -42.91
C PRO A 76 -29.94 23.44 -42.12
N ASP A 77 -30.16 22.67 -41.05
CA ASP A 77 -31.38 22.76 -40.24
C ASP A 77 -31.28 23.90 -39.21
N PRO A 78 -32.38 24.64 -38.92
CA PRO A 78 -32.37 25.67 -37.90
C PRO A 78 -32.07 25.08 -36.51
N CYS A 79 -31.38 25.83 -35.67
CA CYS A 79 -30.91 25.39 -34.37
C CYS A 79 -31.34 26.34 -33.24
N ALA A 80 -31.96 25.80 -32.20
CA ALA A 80 -32.31 26.53 -30.98
C ALA A 80 -31.41 26.11 -29.81
N ALA A 81 -30.91 27.10 -29.08
CA ALA A 81 -30.34 26.92 -27.76
C ALA A 81 -31.44 27.04 -26.70
N ILE A 82 -31.54 26.06 -25.81
CA ILE A 82 -32.39 26.14 -24.61
C ILE A 82 -31.53 26.16 -23.36
N ILE A 83 -31.66 27.23 -22.58
CA ILE A 83 -30.81 27.49 -21.41
C ILE A 83 -31.58 27.14 -20.13
N ALA A 84 -30.96 26.34 -19.26
CA ALA A 84 -31.54 26.02 -17.96
C ALA A 84 -31.66 27.27 -17.06
N PRO A 85 -32.75 27.43 -16.29
CA PRO A 85 -32.98 28.62 -15.45
C PRO A 85 -31.93 28.88 -14.37
N SER A 86 -31.01 27.93 -14.14
CA SER A 86 -29.88 28.09 -13.23
C SER A 86 -28.72 28.93 -13.81
N PHE A 87 -28.76 29.34 -15.08
CA PHE A 87 -27.66 30.06 -15.71
C PHE A 87 -27.26 31.39 -15.02
N PRO A 88 -28.15 32.16 -14.35
CA PRO A 88 -27.72 33.37 -13.65
C PRO A 88 -26.73 33.05 -12.52
N ALA A 89 -26.82 31.84 -11.94
CA ALA A 89 -25.86 31.38 -10.94
C ALA A 89 -24.49 30.97 -11.54
N GLU A 90 -24.41 30.75 -12.85
CA GLU A 90 -23.15 30.49 -13.57
C GLU A 90 -22.50 31.78 -14.09
N PHE A 91 -23.28 32.64 -14.74
CA PHE A 91 -22.83 33.88 -15.38
C PHE A 91 -23.15 35.07 -14.49
N GLN A 92 -22.55 35.08 -13.29
CA GLN A 92 -22.74 36.17 -12.30
C GLN A 92 -21.92 37.43 -12.65
N ASP A 93 -20.97 37.27 -13.57
CA ASP A 93 -20.01 38.27 -14.01
C ASP A 93 -20.57 39.26 -15.03
N GLN A 94 -21.77 39.01 -15.57
CA GLN A 94 -22.39 39.82 -16.60
C GLN A 94 -23.93 39.79 -16.51
N PRO A 95 -24.62 40.83 -17.02
CA PRO A 95 -26.06 40.82 -17.20
C PRO A 95 -26.53 39.61 -18.03
N TYR A 96 -27.76 39.14 -17.75
CA TYR A 96 -28.30 37.97 -18.43
C TYR A 96 -28.42 38.20 -19.95
N LYS A 97 -28.77 39.42 -20.38
CA LYS A 97 -28.93 39.81 -21.79
C LYS A 97 -27.63 39.68 -22.59
N GLU A 98 -26.49 39.95 -21.95
CA GLU A 98 -25.17 39.73 -22.56
C GLU A 98 -24.94 38.25 -22.80
N THR A 99 -25.26 37.39 -21.83
CA THR A 99 -25.16 35.93 -21.98
C THR A 99 -26.00 35.43 -23.15
N VAL A 100 -27.24 35.92 -23.29
CA VAL A 100 -28.13 35.54 -24.40
C VAL A 100 -27.58 36.03 -25.74
N GLY A 101 -27.08 37.27 -25.80
CA GLY A 101 -26.40 37.84 -26.96
C GLY A 101 -25.21 37.02 -27.43
N GLN A 102 -24.33 36.65 -26.49
CA GLN A 102 -23.15 35.83 -26.75
C GLN A 102 -23.51 34.43 -27.28
N ILE A 103 -24.57 33.82 -26.76
CA ILE A 103 -25.03 32.52 -27.27
C ILE A 103 -25.59 32.68 -28.67
N ARG A 104 -26.38 33.74 -28.92
CA ARG A 104 -26.92 34.03 -30.25
C ARG A 104 -25.82 34.24 -31.28
N SER A 105 -24.74 34.93 -30.93
CA SER A 105 -23.61 35.19 -31.85
C SER A 105 -22.85 33.92 -32.28
N LEU A 106 -23.04 32.79 -31.58
CA LEU A 106 -22.54 31.48 -32.03
C LEU A 106 -23.23 30.98 -33.31
N GLY A 107 -24.42 31.52 -33.64
CA GLY A 107 -25.20 31.15 -34.82
C GLY A 107 -26.47 30.35 -34.52
N PHE A 108 -27.02 30.44 -33.30
CA PHE A 108 -28.33 29.87 -32.99
C PHE A 108 -29.45 30.77 -33.51
N ASP A 109 -30.40 30.22 -34.26
CA ASP A 109 -31.58 30.93 -34.77
C ASP A 109 -32.52 31.37 -33.65
N LYS A 110 -32.56 30.57 -32.57
CA LYS A 110 -33.39 30.81 -31.38
C LYS A 110 -32.59 30.58 -30.11
N VAL A 111 -32.78 31.47 -29.13
CA VAL A 111 -32.25 31.29 -27.77
C VAL A 111 -33.43 31.45 -26.81
N CYS A 112 -33.83 30.34 -26.20
CA CYS A 112 -35.02 30.28 -25.34
C CYS A 112 -34.63 29.82 -23.93
N GLU A 113 -35.48 30.14 -22.96
CA GLU A 113 -35.28 29.74 -21.57
C GLU A 113 -36.13 28.51 -21.23
N VAL A 114 -35.51 27.51 -20.59
CA VAL A 114 -36.20 26.27 -20.16
C VAL A 114 -37.27 26.54 -19.09
N ALA A 115 -37.22 27.70 -18.44
CA ALA A 115 -38.21 28.15 -17.47
C ALA A 115 -39.65 28.09 -18.01
N ALA A 116 -39.87 28.35 -19.30
CA ALA A 116 -41.22 28.31 -19.89
C ALA A 116 -41.81 26.90 -19.89
N GLY A 117 -41.01 25.87 -20.21
CA GLY A 117 -41.44 24.49 -20.03
C GLY A 117 -41.56 24.10 -18.56
N ALA A 118 -40.80 24.76 -17.67
CA ALA A 118 -40.87 24.54 -16.24
C ALA A 118 -42.21 25.02 -15.64
N ASP A 119 -42.79 26.12 -16.15
CA ASP A 119 -44.14 26.56 -15.79
C ASP A 119 -45.19 25.48 -16.11
N LEU A 120 -45.15 24.93 -17.33
CA LEU A 120 -46.07 23.87 -17.76
C LEU A 120 -45.92 22.60 -16.92
N VAL A 121 -44.67 22.22 -16.61
CA VAL A 121 -44.37 21.06 -15.76
C VAL A 121 -44.86 21.28 -14.33
N ALA A 122 -44.67 22.47 -13.76
CA ALA A 122 -45.13 22.79 -12.41
C ALA A 122 -46.67 22.70 -12.31
N GLN A 123 -47.38 23.24 -13.30
CA GLN A 123 -48.85 23.14 -13.33
C GLN A 123 -49.33 21.69 -13.49
N ALA A 124 -48.66 20.88 -14.31
CA ALA A 124 -49.01 19.47 -14.42
C ALA A 124 -48.82 18.70 -13.10
N HIS A 125 -47.79 19.01 -12.31
CA HIS A 125 -47.62 18.41 -10.97
C HIS A 125 -48.71 18.88 -9.99
N LYS A 126 -49.17 20.12 -10.09
CA LYS A 126 -50.30 20.62 -9.30
C LYS A 126 -51.58 19.86 -9.60
N GLU A 127 -51.81 19.51 -10.87
CA GLU A 127 -52.98 18.71 -11.25
C GLU A 127 -52.91 17.29 -10.68
N LEU A 128 -51.72 16.68 -10.58
CA LEU A 128 -51.54 15.37 -9.95
C LEU A 128 -51.93 15.35 -8.46
N LEU A 129 -51.81 16.47 -7.73
CA LEU A 129 -52.22 16.55 -6.32
C LEU A 129 -53.73 16.37 -6.11
N LYS A 130 -54.53 16.50 -7.17
CA LYS A 130 -55.98 16.25 -7.12
C LYS A 130 -56.30 14.75 -7.14
N GLU A 131 -55.35 13.91 -7.54
CA GLU A 131 -55.49 12.46 -7.51
C GLU A 131 -55.17 11.90 -6.13
N ASP A 132 -55.83 10.80 -5.75
CA ASP A 132 -55.57 10.09 -4.49
C ASP A 132 -54.40 9.09 -4.67
N LYS A 133 -53.23 9.63 -5.05
CA LYS A 133 -52.01 8.85 -5.30
C LYS A 133 -50.78 9.61 -4.84
N ASN A 134 -49.78 8.86 -4.39
CA ASN A 134 -48.47 9.40 -4.02
C ASN A 134 -47.54 9.40 -5.24
N TYR A 135 -46.85 10.52 -5.45
CA TYR A 135 -46.00 10.78 -6.59
C TYR A 135 -44.62 11.28 -6.17
N ILE A 136 -43.59 10.91 -6.93
CA ILE A 136 -42.24 11.45 -6.85
C ILE A 136 -42.02 12.33 -8.07
N ALA A 137 -41.63 13.59 -7.86
CA ALA A 137 -41.38 14.53 -8.95
C ALA A 137 -40.23 14.06 -9.85
N THR A 138 -40.40 14.21 -11.17
CA THR A 138 -39.49 13.64 -12.19
C THR A 138 -38.60 14.65 -12.88
N SER A 139 -38.57 15.87 -12.36
CA SER A 139 -37.75 16.97 -12.90
C SER A 139 -36.24 16.69 -12.86
N CYS A 140 -35.78 15.91 -11.88
CA CYS A 140 -34.38 15.52 -11.70
C CYS A 140 -34.10 14.14 -12.33
N PRO A 141 -33.37 14.06 -13.46
CA PRO A 141 -33.13 12.79 -14.15
C PRO A 141 -32.26 11.81 -13.35
N ALA A 142 -31.44 12.32 -12.43
CA ALA A 142 -30.66 11.48 -11.52
C ALA A 142 -31.56 10.74 -10.51
N VAL A 143 -32.61 11.40 -10.00
CA VAL A 143 -33.62 10.80 -9.11
C VAL A 143 -34.39 9.72 -9.86
N VAL A 144 -34.89 10.04 -11.06
CA VAL A 144 -35.59 9.08 -11.93
C VAL A 144 -34.72 7.85 -12.20
N SER A 145 -33.44 8.06 -12.55
CA SER A 145 -32.50 6.96 -12.78
C SER A 145 -32.24 6.13 -11.52
N PHE A 146 -32.20 6.77 -10.35
CA PHE A 146 -31.99 6.08 -9.08
C PHE A 146 -33.20 5.21 -8.72
N VAL A 147 -34.42 5.74 -8.85
CA VAL A 147 -35.65 4.98 -8.65
C VAL A 147 -35.73 3.80 -9.62
N LYS A 148 -35.56 4.04 -10.93
CA LYS A 148 -35.58 2.97 -11.96
C LYS A 148 -34.62 1.82 -11.64
N LYS A 149 -33.44 2.13 -11.09
CA LYS A 149 -32.33 1.17 -10.89
C LYS A 149 -32.26 0.51 -9.52
N TYR A 150 -32.66 1.23 -8.48
CA TYR A 150 -32.45 0.83 -7.09
C TYR A 150 -33.74 0.70 -6.29
N HIS A 151 -34.84 1.27 -6.76
CA HIS A 151 -36.18 1.17 -6.17
C HIS A 151 -37.22 0.86 -7.26
N PRO A 152 -37.08 -0.26 -8.00
CA PRO A 152 -37.93 -0.55 -9.16
C PRO A 152 -39.43 -0.63 -8.81
N GLY A 153 -39.79 -0.95 -7.56
CA GLY A 153 -41.16 -0.93 -7.06
C GLY A 153 -41.79 0.47 -7.01
N LEU A 154 -40.98 1.52 -6.91
CA LEU A 154 -41.43 2.92 -6.91
C LEU A 154 -41.57 3.53 -8.31
N VAL A 155 -41.29 2.78 -9.38
CA VAL A 155 -41.36 3.32 -10.75
C VAL A 155 -42.78 3.81 -11.09
N GLU A 156 -43.81 3.12 -10.62
CA GLU A 156 -45.21 3.54 -10.77
C GLU A 156 -45.57 4.80 -9.98
N LYS A 157 -44.76 5.14 -8.98
CA LYS A 157 -44.89 6.37 -8.17
C LYS A 157 -44.15 7.54 -8.80
N LEU A 158 -43.33 7.35 -9.85
CA LEU A 158 -42.75 8.48 -10.58
C LEU A 158 -43.87 9.25 -11.31
N ALA A 159 -43.94 10.56 -11.08
CA ALA A 159 -44.90 11.41 -11.78
C ALA A 159 -44.75 11.23 -13.31
N PRO A 160 -45.81 10.92 -14.06
CA PRO A 160 -45.74 10.60 -15.49
C PRO A 160 -45.58 11.86 -16.36
N ILE A 161 -44.72 12.78 -15.94
CA ILE A 161 -44.47 14.10 -16.53
C ILE A 161 -43.01 14.15 -16.98
N ALA A 162 -42.78 14.61 -18.21
CA ALA A 162 -41.44 14.84 -18.75
C ALA A 162 -40.77 16.04 -18.09
N SER A 163 -39.43 16.06 -18.07
CA SER A 163 -38.73 17.18 -17.43
C SER A 163 -38.88 18.50 -18.20
N PRO A 164 -38.62 19.66 -17.55
CA PRO A 164 -38.71 20.97 -18.21
C PRO A 164 -37.88 21.09 -19.50
N MET A 165 -36.72 20.42 -19.56
CA MET A 165 -35.88 20.37 -20.78
C MET A 165 -36.63 19.73 -21.95
N VAL A 166 -37.25 18.57 -21.70
CA VAL A 166 -37.97 17.81 -22.73
C VAL A 166 -39.24 18.54 -23.15
N VAL A 167 -39.99 19.08 -22.18
CA VAL A 167 -41.22 19.86 -22.46
C VAL A 167 -40.91 21.12 -23.27
N THR A 168 -39.87 21.87 -22.90
CA THR A 168 -39.44 23.05 -23.67
C THR A 168 -39.05 22.67 -25.10
N ALA A 169 -38.27 21.59 -25.27
CA ALA A 169 -37.86 21.14 -26.59
C ALA A 169 -39.05 20.71 -27.47
N ARG A 170 -40.02 19.98 -26.90
CA ARG A 170 -41.28 19.62 -27.60
C ARG A 170 -42.06 20.89 -27.97
N LEU A 171 -42.17 21.84 -27.06
CA LEU A 171 -42.88 23.11 -27.26
C LEU A 171 -42.26 23.92 -28.40
N LEU A 172 -40.92 24.04 -28.45
CA LEU A 172 -40.23 24.73 -29.54
C LEU A 172 -40.40 24.05 -30.88
N LYS A 173 -40.43 22.71 -30.94
CA LYS A 173 -40.69 21.98 -32.19
C LYS A 173 -42.12 22.19 -32.70
N GLU A 174 -43.10 22.38 -31.82
CA GLU A 174 -44.47 22.75 -32.21
C GLU A 174 -44.56 24.23 -32.65
N MET A 175 -43.83 25.14 -32.01
CA MET A 175 -43.85 26.57 -32.35
C MET A 175 -43.06 26.93 -33.62
N TYR A 176 -41.88 26.30 -33.80
CA TYR A 176 -40.90 26.70 -34.81
C TYR A 176 -40.58 25.59 -35.83
N GLY A 177 -41.29 24.46 -35.75
CA GLY A 177 -41.21 23.37 -36.72
C GLY A 177 -40.39 22.17 -36.25
N LYS A 178 -40.77 20.98 -36.75
CA LYS A 178 -40.23 19.68 -36.29
C LYS A 178 -38.75 19.46 -36.62
N ASN A 179 -38.25 20.11 -37.68
CA ASN A 179 -36.85 20.02 -38.12
C ASN A 179 -35.88 20.81 -37.23
N LEU A 180 -36.38 21.68 -36.35
CA LEU A 180 -35.57 22.48 -35.43
C LEU A 180 -34.68 21.57 -34.58
N LYS A 181 -33.36 21.80 -34.64
CA LYS A 181 -32.38 21.14 -33.78
C LYS A 181 -32.34 21.81 -32.42
N ILE A 182 -32.35 21.02 -31.36
CA ILE A 182 -32.38 21.53 -29.98
C ILE A 182 -31.07 21.22 -29.27
N VAL A 183 -30.39 22.27 -28.78
CA VAL A 183 -29.21 22.17 -27.93
C VAL A 183 -29.54 22.67 -26.53
N PHE A 184 -29.55 21.74 -25.56
CA PHE A 184 -29.71 22.09 -24.15
C PHE A 184 -28.38 22.51 -23.52
N MET A 185 -28.44 23.57 -22.70
CA MET A 185 -27.31 24.11 -21.96
C MET A 185 -27.69 24.22 -20.48
N GLY A 186 -27.00 23.49 -19.60
CA GLY A 186 -27.40 23.47 -18.19
C GLY A 186 -26.34 23.00 -17.19
N PRO A 187 -26.67 22.94 -15.90
CA PRO A 187 -25.73 22.62 -14.83
C PRO A 187 -25.60 21.12 -14.58
N CYS A 188 -26.32 20.27 -15.33
CA CYS A 188 -26.53 18.87 -14.97
C CYS A 188 -25.95 17.92 -16.01
N ILE A 189 -25.06 17.02 -15.57
CA ILE A 189 -24.53 15.94 -16.42
C ILE A 189 -25.62 14.89 -16.72
N ALA A 190 -26.54 14.62 -15.80
CA ALA A 190 -27.61 13.63 -16.02
C ALA A 190 -28.59 14.03 -17.13
N LYS A 191 -28.72 15.33 -17.44
CA LYS A 191 -29.50 15.81 -18.60
C LYS A 191 -28.89 15.34 -19.93
N LYS A 192 -27.59 15.05 -19.97
CA LYS A 192 -26.97 14.38 -21.12
C LYS A 192 -27.60 13.02 -21.30
N SER A 193 -27.57 12.16 -20.28
CA SER A 193 -28.17 10.82 -20.33
C SER A 193 -29.67 10.87 -20.67
N GLU A 194 -30.41 11.82 -20.09
CA GLU A 194 -31.83 12.01 -20.41
C GLU A 194 -32.07 12.31 -21.88
N SER A 195 -31.17 12.99 -22.60
CA SER A 195 -31.31 13.22 -24.05
C SER A 195 -31.08 11.98 -24.94
N TYR A 196 -30.68 10.86 -24.34
CA TYR A 196 -30.48 9.55 -24.99
C TYR A 196 -31.42 8.47 -24.44
N TRP A 197 -32.33 8.80 -23.53
CA TRP A 197 -33.34 7.84 -23.08
C TRP A 197 -34.26 7.46 -24.24
N PRO A 198 -34.71 6.19 -24.34
CA PRO A 198 -35.69 5.78 -25.35
C PRO A 198 -36.95 6.66 -25.38
N GLU A 199 -37.40 7.10 -24.21
CA GLU A 199 -38.61 7.89 -24.00
C GLU A 199 -38.52 9.35 -24.54
N THR A 200 -37.30 9.83 -24.77
CA THR A 200 -36.99 11.23 -25.16
C THR A 200 -36.11 11.27 -26.41
N GLU A 201 -35.92 10.12 -27.07
CA GLU A 201 -35.08 10.02 -28.26
C GLU A 201 -35.58 10.98 -29.34
N ASN A 202 -34.65 11.65 -30.01
CA ASN A 202 -34.92 12.65 -31.07
C ASN A 202 -35.64 13.94 -30.62
N VAL A 203 -35.85 14.15 -29.32
CA VAL A 203 -36.37 15.43 -28.81
C VAL A 203 -35.24 16.46 -28.63
N ILE A 204 -34.10 16.03 -28.10
CA ILE A 204 -32.90 16.86 -27.89
C ILE A 204 -31.72 16.32 -28.73
N ASP A 205 -31.10 17.20 -29.52
CA ASP A 205 -30.01 16.84 -30.45
C ASP A 205 -28.64 16.85 -29.78
N ALA A 206 -28.43 17.75 -28.80
CA ALA A 206 -27.26 17.77 -27.94
C ALA A 206 -27.60 18.37 -26.57
N ALA A 207 -26.95 17.88 -25.52
CA ALA A 207 -27.01 18.45 -24.18
C ALA A 207 -25.58 18.71 -23.69
N ILE A 208 -25.27 19.97 -23.39
CA ILE A 208 -23.97 20.40 -22.88
C ILE A 208 -24.13 21.03 -21.50
N THR A 209 -23.07 20.92 -20.70
CA THR A 209 -22.97 21.57 -19.41
C THR A 209 -22.61 23.05 -19.58
N PHE A 210 -22.75 23.86 -18.52
CA PHE A 210 -22.27 25.24 -18.56
C PHE A 210 -20.74 25.35 -18.68
N VAL A 211 -19.99 24.39 -18.13
CA VAL A 211 -18.54 24.26 -18.38
C VAL A 211 -18.25 24.16 -19.88
N GLU A 212 -18.98 23.29 -20.58
CA GLU A 212 -18.86 23.13 -22.03
C GLU A 212 -19.41 24.34 -22.81
N LEU A 213 -20.40 25.06 -22.28
CA LEU A 213 -20.86 26.31 -22.88
C LEU A 213 -19.76 27.37 -22.84
N ARG A 214 -19.05 27.53 -21.72
CA ARG A 214 -17.90 28.45 -21.64
C ARG A 214 -16.77 28.02 -22.58
N GLU A 215 -16.52 26.71 -22.73
CA GLU A 215 -15.59 26.18 -23.73
C GLU A 215 -16.04 26.52 -25.16
N LEU A 216 -17.33 26.34 -25.47
CA LEU A 216 -17.90 26.68 -26.78
C LEU A 216 -17.79 28.17 -27.09
N LEU A 217 -18.07 29.05 -26.13
CA LEU A 217 -17.88 30.50 -26.27
C LEU A 217 -16.41 30.84 -26.52
N GLY A 218 -15.48 30.16 -25.83
CA GLY A 218 -14.04 30.32 -26.01
C GLY A 218 -13.50 29.92 -27.39
N HIS A 219 -14.23 29.10 -28.15
CA HIS A 219 -13.88 28.81 -29.55
C HIS A 219 -14.16 29.96 -30.53
N TYR A 220 -14.97 30.95 -30.14
CA TYR A 220 -15.37 32.07 -30.99
C TYR A 220 -15.19 33.43 -30.28
N PRO A 221 -13.97 33.76 -29.79
CA PRO A 221 -13.74 34.93 -28.93
C PRO A 221 -14.14 36.25 -29.60
N ASP A 222 -13.92 36.39 -30.91
CA ASP A 222 -14.28 37.60 -31.66
C ASP A 222 -15.79 37.80 -31.76
N ARG A 223 -16.56 36.70 -31.94
CA ARG A 223 -18.02 36.76 -32.00
C ARG A 223 -18.65 37.06 -30.64
N VAL A 224 -18.02 36.55 -29.58
CA VAL A 224 -18.50 36.74 -28.21
C VAL A 224 -18.22 38.16 -27.74
N SER A 225 -17.04 38.72 -28.05
CA SER A 225 -16.68 40.10 -27.66
C SER A 225 -17.48 41.17 -28.40
N GLN A 226 -17.94 40.88 -29.62
CA GLN A 226 -18.77 41.77 -30.44
C GLN A 226 -20.28 41.49 -30.31
N ALA A 227 -20.68 40.60 -29.39
CA ALA A 227 -22.08 40.21 -29.25
C ALA A 227 -22.90 41.34 -28.61
N GLU A 228 -23.95 41.77 -29.30
CA GLU A 228 -24.92 42.72 -28.75
C GLU A 228 -25.82 42.01 -27.70
N PRO A 229 -26.09 42.66 -26.54
CA PRO A 229 -27.05 42.14 -25.58
C PRO A 229 -28.41 41.87 -26.25
N SER A 230 -29.00 40.70 -25.98
CA SER A 230 -30.28 40.32 -26.60
C SER A 230 -31.24 39.68 -25.61
N MET A 231 -32.53 39.76 -25.92
CA MET A 231 -33.58 39.09 -25.14
C MET A 231 -33.72 37.63 -25.59
N PHE A 232 -34.34 36.83 -24.72
CA PHE A 232 -34.81 35.49 -25.09
C PHE A 232 -35.89 35.55 -26.17
N ASP A 233 -35.88 34.57 -27.06
CA ASP A 233 -37.02 34.28 -27.95
C ASP A 233 -38.15 33.62 -27.14
N ALA A 234 -39.40 33.82 -27.59
CA ALA A 234 -40.56 33.10 -27.05
C ALA A 234 -40.33 31.57 -27.09
N PRO A 235 -40.90 30.79 -26.16
CA PRO A 235 -41.88 31.18 -25.15
C PRO A 235 -41.25 31.88 -23.93
N TYR A 236 -41.97 32.88 -23.40
CA TYR A 236 -41.54 33.65 -22.22
C TYR A 236 -41.97 32.96 -20.92
N PRO A 237 -41.10 32.83 -19.91
CA PRO A 237 -41.45 32.16 -18.66
C PRO A 237 -42.22 33.07 -17.70
N GLY A 238 -43.00 32.45 -16.83
CA GLY A 238 -43.50 33.03 -15.60
C GLY A 238 -42.57 32.69 -14.43
N LYS A 239 -43.14 32.10 -13.37
CA LYS A 239 -42.39 31.76 -12.14
C LYS A 239 -41.40 30.59 -12.31
N GLY A 240 -41.40 29.92 -13.46
CA GLY A 240 -40.51 28.81 -13.79
C GLY A 240 -39.01 29.14 -13.73
N VAL A 241 -38.64 30.41 -13.62
CA VAL A 241 -37.28 30.85 -13.30
C VAL A 241 -36.80 30.39 -11.92
N LEU A 242 -37.71 30.09 -10.99
CA LEU A 242 -37.41 29.62 -9.63
C LEU A 242 -37.16 28.11 -9.54
N PHE A 243 -37.46 27.36 -10.60
CA PHE A 243 -37.32 25.89 -10.64
C PHE A 243 -35.94 25.32 -10.23
N PRO A 244 -34.80 26.02 -10.43
CA PRO A 244 -33.49 25.51 -10.04
C PRO A 244 -33.22 25.30 -8.54
N ILE A 245 -34.02 25.86 -7.65
CA ILE A 245 -33.84 25.72 -6.20
C ILE A 245 -34.80 24.67 -5.63
N GLY A 246 -34.44 24.04 -4.50
CA GLY A 246 -35.37 23.14 -3.80
C GLY A 246 -36.65 23.89 -3.39
N GLY A 247 -37.82 23.29 -3.63
CA GLY A 247 -39.13 23.94 -3.46
C GLY A 247 -39.51 24.87 -4.61
N GLY A 248 -38.62 25.08 -5.58
CA GLY A 248 -38.83 26.00 -6.70
C GLY A 248 -39.96 25.58 -7.63
N MET A 249 -40.15 24.27 -7.82
CA MET A 249 -41.29 23.74 -8.57
C MET A 249 -42.61 24.05 -7.85
N LEU A 250 -42.68 23.82 -6.54
CA LEU A 250 -43.87 24.12 -5.73
C LEU A 250 -44.22 25.60 -5.80
N GLN A 251 -43.24 26.49 -5.63
CA GLN A 251 -43.45 27.94 -5.76
C GLN A 251 -43.93 28.36 -7.14
N THR A 252 -43.42 27.73 -8.20
CA THR A 252 -43.86 27.96 -9.59
C THR A 252 -45.33 27.59 -9.78
N ALA A 253 -45.75 26.45 -9.21
CA ALA A 253 -47.14 25.98 -9.24
C ALA A 253 -48.08 26.77 -8.30
N GLY A 254 -47.53 27.59 -7.40
CA GLY A 254 -48.28 28.22 -6.32
C GLY A 254 -48.79 27.20 -5.29
N ILE A 255 -48.01 26.15 -5.05
CA ILE A 255 -48.24 25.15 -4.00
C ILE A 255 -47.45 25.58 -2.76
N GLN A 256 -48.08 25.57 -1.60
CA GLN A 256 -47.43 25.83 -0.32
C GLN A 256 -47.14 24.51 0.38
N GLU A 257 -45.95 24.41 0.95
CA GLU A 257 -45.60 23.32 1.86
C GLU A 257 -46.17 23.66 3.24
N ASP A 258 -47.24 22.95 3.62
CA ASP A 258 -47.86 23.06 4.93
C ASP A 258 -47.50 21.82 5.75
N LEU A 259 -46.75 22.02 6.83
CA LEU A 259 -46.31 20.95 7.75
C LEU A 259 -47.48 20.24 8.44
N LEU A 260 -48.66 20.86 8.46
CA LEU A 260 -49.89 20.26 8.98
C LEU A 260 -50.60 19.38 7.94
N SER A 261 -50.19 19.48 6.68
CA SER A 261 -50.72 18.70 5.55
C SER A 261 -49.76 17.58 5.17
N LYS A 262 -50.29 16.54 4.51
CA LYS A 262 -49.49 15.48 3.86
C LYS A 262 -49.36 15.69 2.36
N ASP A 263 -49.62 16.90 1.88
CA ASP A 263 -49.78 17.12 0.44
C ASP A 263 -48.42 17.16 -0.27
N VAL A 264 -47.43 17.87 0.26
CA VAL A 264 -46.13 18.02 -0.39
C VAL A 264 -44.97 18.02 0.60
N LEU A 265 -43.83 17.50 0.16
CA LEU A 265 -42.53 17.68 0.82
C LEU A 265 -41.48 18.02 -0.23
N ALA A 266 -40.68 19.05 0.03
CA ALA A 266 -39.56 19.43 -0.81
C ALA A 266 -38.22 19.21 -0.12
N THR A 267 -37.30 18.49 -0.78
CA THR A 267 -35.94 18.28 -0.26
C THR A 267 -34.89 18.28 -1.36
N SER A 268 -33.65 18.55 -0.98
CA SER A 268 -32.53 18.65 -1.91
C SER A 268 -31.22 18.22 -1.28
N GLY A 269 -30.26 17.86 -2.13
CA GLY A 269 -28.90 17.50 -1.72
C GLY A 269 -28.72 15.99 -1.60
N LYS A 270 -27.47 15.53 -1.78
CA LYS A 270 -27.12 14.11 -1.90
C LYS A 270 -27.65 13.24 -0.75
N ALA A 271 -27.42 13.68 0.49
CA ALA A 271 -27.78 12.92 1.69
C ALA A 271 -29.30 12.79 1.81
N ASN A 272 -30.00 13.94 1.77
CA ASN A 272 -31.45 14.00 1.92
C ASN A 272 -32.18 13.28 0.77
N PHE A 273 -31.66 13.36 -0.46
CA PHE A 273 -32.26 12.68 -1.61
C PHE A 273 -32.30 11.17 -1.42
N VAL A 274 -31.17 10.55 -1.05
CA VAL A 274 -31.09 9.11 -0.87
C VAL A 274 -32.03 8.69 0.26
N GLN A 275 -31.95 9.38 1.40
CA GLN A 275 -32.79 9.09 2.56
C GLN A 275 -34.29 9.24 2.25
N ALA A 276 -34.71 10.34 1.62
CA ALA A 276 -36.12 10.57 1.30
C ALA A 276 -36.70 9.51 0.37
N ILE A 277 -35.93 9.02 -0.62
CA ILE A 277 -36.39 7.93 -1.49
C ILE A 277 -36.49 6.60 -0.73
N HIS A 278 -35.53 6.31 0.16
CA HIS A 278 -35.60 5.11 1.02
C HIS A 278 -36.81 5.14 1.96
N GLU A 279 -37.02 6.26 2.66
CA GLU A 279 -38.17 6.43 3.57
C GLU A 279 -39.51 6.38 2.83
N PHE A 280 -39.55 6.89 1.58
CA PHE A 280 -40.72 6.77 0.72
C PHE A 280 -40.98 5.32 0.27
N ASP A 281 -39.92 4.54 -0.02
CA ASP A 281 -40.02 3.11 -0.38
C ASP A 281 -40.47 2.24 0.79
N GLU A 282 -39.96 2.52 1.99
CA GLU A 282 -40.32 1.82 3.22
C GLU A 282 -41.71 2.21 3.76
N GLY A 283 -42.30 3.28 3.23
CA GLY A 283 -43.60 3.81 3.65
C GLY A 283 -43.56 4.62 4.95
N SER A 284 -42.38 4.95 5.47
CA SER A 284 -42.22 5.81 6.64
C SER A 284 -42.44 7.30 6.30
N LEU A 285 -42.25 7.67 5.03
CA LEU A 285 -42.59 8.98 4.49
C LEU A 285 -43.92 8.95 3.70
N ASP A 286 -44.98 9.45 4.31
CA ASP A 286 -46.33 9.48 3.73
C ASP A 286 -46.70 10.88 3.22
N VAL A 287 -46.38 11.15 1.95
CA VAL A 287 -46.68 12.42 1.25
C VAL A 287 -47.25 12.18 -0.14
N LYS A 288 -48.20 13.01 -0.58
CA LYS A 288 -48.78 12.89 -1.93
C LYS A 288 -47.83 13.30 -3.04
N LEU A 289 -46.99 14.32 -2.84
CA LEU A 289 -45.96 14.69 -3.82
C LEU A 289 -44.62 14.96 -3.14
N LEU A 290 -43.63 14.13 -3.46
CA LEU A 290 -42.25 14.30 -3.05
C LEU A 290 -41.46 15.05 -4.14
N GLU A 291 -41.15 16.32 -3.92
CA GLU A 291 -40.15 17.04 -4.70
C GLU A 291 -38.76 16.75 -4.14
N VAL A 292 -37.93 16.07 -4.92
CA VAL A 292 -36.56 15.76 -4.50
C VAL A 292 -35.55 16.10 -5.59
N LEU A 293 -34.47 16.77 -5.19
CA LEU A 293 -33.34 17.09 -6.06
C LEU A 293 -32.07 16.41 -5.56
N CYS A 294 -31.35 15.73 -6.45
CA CYS A 294 -30.09 15.05 -6.11
C CYS A 294 -28.97 16.02 -5.65
N CYS A 295 -28.99 17.28 -6.11
CA CYS A 295 -28.06 18.34 -5.71
C CYS A 295 -28.80 19.35 -4.83
N ASP A 296 -28.10 20.25 -4.12
CA ASP A 296 -28.67 21.36 -3.35
C ASP A 296 -29.27 22.46 -4.25
N GLY A 297 -30.23 22.06 -5.09
CA GLY A 297 -30.67 22.80 -6.26
C GLY A 297 -29.79 22.55 -7.49
N CYS A 298 -30.37 22.72 -8.67
CA CYS A 298 -29.65 22.73 -9.95
C CYS A 298 -28.60 23.86 -10.01
N ILE A 299 -28.75 24.92 -9.19
CA ILE A 299 -27.73 25.96 -8.98
C ILE A 299 -26.45 25.47 -8.32
N MET A 300 -26.41 24.22 -7.83
CA MET A 300 -25.20 23.54 -7.35
C MET A 300 -24.90 22.31 -8.20
N GLY A 301 -25.34 22.30 -9.45
CA GLY A 301 -25.12 21.15 -10.34
C GLY A 301 -23.65 20.98 -10.74
N PRO A 302 -23.20 19.75 -10.99
CA PRO A 302 -21.79 19.41 -11.27
C PRO A 302 -21.28 19.89 -12.66
N GLY A 303 -22.17 20.43 -13.49
CA GLY A 303 -21.85 21.04 -14.79
C GLY A 303 -21.63 22.55 -14.73
N MET A 304 -21.54 23.13 -13.53
CA MET A 304 -21.22 24.55 -13.31
C MET A 304 -19.72 24.75 -13.14
N SER A 305 -19.21 25.94 -13.50
CA SER A 305 -17.79 26.29 -13.40
C SER A 305 -17.52 27.46 -12.45
N SER A 306 -18.52 28.32 -12.22
CA SER A 306 -18.36 29.50 -11.36
C SER A 306 -18.03 29.10 -9.91
N LYS A 307 -17.23 29.91 -9.21
CA LYS A 307 -17.01 29.73 -7.77
C LYS A 307 -18.08 30.54 -7.04
N GLY A 308 -19.10 29.87 -6.51
CA GLY A 308 -20.19 30.52 -5.76
C GLY A 308 -20.66 29.65 -4.60
N SER A 309 -21.02 30.29 -3.49
CA SER A 309 -21.67 29.60 -2.38
C SER A 309 -23.16 29.36 -2.69
N LEU A 310 -23.74 28.33 -2.08
CA LEU A 310 -25.16 27.97 -2.25
C LEU A 310 -26.09 29.18 -2.06
N PHE A 311 -25.96 29.87 -0.93
CA PHE A 311 -26.84 31.00 -0.59
C PHE A 311 -26.59 32.23 -1.46
N GLY A 312 -25.34 32.49 -1.87
CA GLY A 312 -25.04 33.55 -2.82
C GLY A 312 -25.71 33.33 -4.17
N ARG A 313 -25.62 32.11 -4.70
CA ARG A 313 -26.28 31.71 -5.95
C ARG A 313 -27.82 31.79 -5.87
N ARG A 314 -28.41 31.44 -4.73
CA ARG A 314 -29.84 31.67 -4.48
C ARG A 314 -30.21 33.15 -4.54
N GLY A 315 -29.38 34.02 -3.95
CA GLY A 315 -29.56 35.47 -4.01
C GLY A 315 -29.55 36.01 -5.44
N VAL A 316 -28.57 35.61 -6.25
CA VAL A 316 -28.48 36.03 -7.67
C VAL A 316 -29.70 35.57 -8.46
N LEU A 317 -30.12 34.31 -8.29
CA LEU A 317 -31.30 33.78 -8.97
C LEU A 317 -32.58 34.54 -8.56
N ARG A 318 -32.71 34.92 -7.28
CA ARG A 318 -33.84 35.73 -6.81
C ARG A 318 -33.86 37.10 -7.49
N SER A 319 -32.73 37.79 -7.56
CA SER A 319 -32.65 39.10 -8.22
C SER A 319 -33.03 38.99 -9.70
N TYR A 320 -32.50 37.98 -10.40
CA TYR A 320 -32.87 37.68 -11.78
C TYR A 320 -34.36 37.37 -11.93
N ALA A 321 -34.94 36.57 -11.04
CA ALA A 321 -36.36 36.22 -11.10
C ALA A 321 -37.26 37.45 -10.94
N VAL A 322 -36.92 38.38 -10.04
CA VAL A 322 -37.66 39.65 -9.87
C VAL A 322 -37.54 40.51 -11.13
N GLU A 323 -36.32 40.65 -11.67
CA GLU A 323 -36.09 41.39 -12.92
C GLU A 323 -36.93 40.83 -14.07
N ARG A 324 -36.86 39.51 -14.30
CA ARG A 324 -37.59 38.84 -15.40
C ARG A 324 -39.09 38.92 -15.26
N LEU A 325 -39.63 38.73 -14.06
CA LEU A 325 -41.09 38.79 -13.84
C LEU A 325 -41.63 40.20 -14.08
N ASN A 326 -40.88 41.24 -13.74
CA ASN A 326 -41.26 42.62 -14.04
C ASN A 326 -41.16 42.94 -15.54
N GLU A 327 -40.14 42.43 -16.24
CA GLU A 327 -39.98 42.65 -17.69
C GLU A 327 -41.04 41.94 -18.54
N GLU A 328 -41.54 40.80 -18.07
CA GLU A 328 -42.56 40.00 -18.74
C GLU A 328 -43.99 40.31 -18.24
N GLU A 329 -44.13 41.22 -17.27
CA GLU A 329 -45.43 41.60 -16.71
C GLU A 329 -46.34 42.18 -17.82
N GLY A 330 -47.50 41.55 -18.02
CA GLY A 330 -48.48 41.95 -19.04
C GLY A 330 -48.21 41.45 -20.47
N ARG A 331 -47.17 40.64 -20.71
CA ARG A 331 -46.99 39.97 -22.01
C ARG A 331 -47.88 38.74 -22.14
N GLU A 332 -48.94 38.87 -22.92
CA GLU A 332 -49.76 37.72 -23.31
C GLU A 332 -49.09 36.91 -24.43
N GLN A 333 -49.02 35.60 -24.25
CA GLN A 333 -48.62 34.66 -25.29
C GLN A 333 -49.56 33.46 -25.28
N THR A 334 -49.95 33.00 -26.47
CA THR A 334 -50.69 31.73 -26.60
C THR A 334 -49.71 30.63 -26.94
N LEU A 335 -49.57 29.64 -26.06
CA LEU A 335 -48.71 28.49 -26.28
C LEU A 335 -49.49 27.35 -26.94
N PRO A 336 -48.90 26.64 -27.92
CA PRO A 336 -49.53 25.44 -28.48
C PRO A 336 -49.63 24.33 -27.42
N LYS A 337 -50.60 23.44 -27.59
CA LYS A 337 -50.70 22.24 -26.75
C LYS A 337 -49.48 21.35 -27.02
N VAL A 338 -48.79 20.96 -25.96
CA VAL A 338 -47.59 20.13 -26.03
C VAL A 338 -47.78 18.86 -25.19
N GLN A 339 -47.20 17.75 -25.63
CA GLN A 339 -47.22 16.50 -24.87
C GLN A 339 -46.32 16.60 -23.62
N LEU A 340 -46.95 16.66 -22.45
CA LEU A 340 -46.26 16.67 -21.15
C LEU A 340 -45.91 15.25 -20.66
N GLY A 341 -46.68 14.25 -21.07
CA GLY A 341 -46.56 12.89 -20.56
C GLY A 341 -45.25 12.18 -20.95
N ILE A 342 -44.82 11.27 -20.07
CA ILE A 342 -43.74 10.30 -20.30
C ILE A 342 -44.01 9.04 -19.48
N THR A 343 -43.54 7.87 -19.96
CA THR A 343 -43.70 6.59 -19.28
C THR A 343 -42.33 6.05 -18.89
N PHE A 344 -42.14 5.68 -17.62
CA PHE A 344 -40.89 5.10 -17.14
C PHE A 344 -41.01 3.59 -16.98
N ASN A 345 -39.95 2.87 -17.34
CA ASN A 345 -39.86 1.41 -17.15
C ASN A 345 -38.83 1.07 -16.07
N PRO A 346 -39.04 0.05 -15.22
CA PRO A 346 -38.01 -0.43 -14.30
C PRO A 346 -36.75 -0.88 -15.03
N ASP A 347 -35.59 -0.62 -14.42
CA ASP A 347 -34.27 -1.03 -14.90
C ASP A 347 -33.48 -1.59 -13.71
N ASP A 348 -33.95 -2.68 -13.08
CA ASP A 348 -33.38 -3.18 -11.83
C ASP A 348 -31.89 -3.54 -12.00
N ARG A 349 -31.03 -2.80 -11.30
CA ARG A 349 -29.57 -3.02 -11.26
C ARG A 349 -29.09 -3.38 -9.87
N ARG A 350 -29.98 -3.74 -8.95
CA ARG A 350 -29.59 -4.17 -7.60
C ARG A 350 -28.77 -5.46 -7.68
N LEU A 351 -27.83 -5.59 -6.76
CA LEU A 351 -27.01 -6.80 -6.61
C LEU A 351 -27.53 -7.58 -5.41
N PRO A 352 -27.57 -8.91 -5.47
CA PRO A 352 -28.04 -9.76 -4.38
C PRO A 352 -27.29 -9.42 -3.09
N LEU A 353 -28.00 -9.47 -1.96
CA LEU A 353 -27.39 -9.27 -0.65
C LEU A 353 -26.67 -10.55 -0.24
N PRO A 354 -25.37 -10.49 0.08
CA PRO A 354 -24.64 -11.63 0.62
C PRO A 354 -25.19 -12.05 1.98
N SER A 355 -24.99 -13.31 2.35
CA SER A 355 -25.36 -13.81 3.66
C SER A 355 -24.45 -13.24 4.76
N LYS A 356 -24.97 -13.16 6.00
CA LYS A 356 -24.19 -12.71 7.16
C LYS A 356 -22.88 -13.48 7.32
N ARG A 357 -22.91 -14.80 7.09
CA ARG A 357 -21.72 -15.67 7.18
C ARG A 357 -20.65 -15.32 6.15
N GLU A 358 -21.02 -14.92 4.94
CA GLU A 358 -20.05 -14.49 3.92
C GLU A 358 -19.43 -13.14 4.27
N ILE A 359 -20.23 -12.22 4.83
CA ILE A 359 -19.76 -10.91 5.30
C ILE A 359 -18.75 -11.10 6.43
N ASP A 360 -19.08 -11.92 7.42
CA ASP A 360 -18.22 -12.16 8.58
C ASP A 360 -16.88 -12.78 8.15
N LYS A 361 -16.85 -13.70 7.16
CA LYS A 361 -15.60 -14.23 6.60
C LYS A 361 -14.69 -13.16 5.98
N VAL A 362 -15.26 -12.17 5.30
CA VAL A 362 -14.47 -11.06 4.73
C VAL A 362 -13.93 -10.15 5.83
N LEU A 363 -14.73 -9.89 6.87
CA LEU A 363 -14.28 -9.13 8.04
C LEU A 363 -13.13 -9.84 8.77
N GLU A 364 -13.25 -11.16 8.98
CA GLU A 364 -12.18 -11.99 9.56
C GLU A 364 -10.90 -11.90 8.74
N HIS A 365 -11.00 -12.00 7.41
CA HIS A 365 -9.85 -11.87 6.51
C HIS A 365 -9.19 -10.47 6.58
N MET A 366 -9.97 -9.44 6.89
CA MET A 366 -9.49 -8.07 7.14
C MET A 366 -8.93 -7.85 8.55
N GLY A 367 -8.83 -8.91 9.38
CA GLY A 367 -8.38 -8.82 10.76
C GLY A 367 -9.46 -8.32 11.74
N LYS A 368 -10.73 -8.32 11.35
CA LYS A 368 -11.85 -7.86 12.18
C LYS A 368 -12.64 -9.06 12.69
N THR A 369 -12.31 -9.50 13.90
CA THR A 369 -12.90 -10.71 14.50
C THR A 369 -13.93 -10.38 15.56
N ARG A 370 -13.86 -9.18 16.13
CA ARG A 370 -14.74 -8.71 17.19
C ARG A 370 -15.40 -7.39 16.78
N PRO A 371 -16.56 -7.04 17.37
CA PRO A 371 -17.26 -5.78 17.07
C PRO A 371 -16.38 -4.53 17.26
N GLU A 372 -15.48 -4.52 18.24
CA GLU A 372 -14.55 -3.42 18.49
C GLU A 372 -13.52 -3.20 17.36
N ASP A 373 -13.28 -4.22 16.52
CA ASP A 373 -12.38 -4.11 15.37
C ASP A 373 -13.09 -3.44 14.16
N GLU A 374 -14.43 -3.32 14.18
CA GLU A 374 -15.26 -2.65 13.17
C GLU A 374 -15.26 -1.11 13.37
N LEU A 375 -14.13 -0.46 13.09
CA LEU A 375 -13.92 0.98 13.37
C LEU A 375 -14.85 1.97 12.64
N ASP A 376 -15.49 1.55 11.55
CA ASP A 376 -16.41 2.36 10.74
C ASP A 376 -15.89 3.77 10.36
N CYS A 377 -14.58 3.87 10.11
CA CYS A 377 -13.91 5.16 9.92
C CYS A 377 -14.16 5.84 8.55
N GLY A 378 -14.81 5.17 7.60
CA GLY A 378 -15.15 5.76 6.30
C GLY A 378 -14.01 5.90 5.28
N ALA A 379 -12.77 5.50 5.62
CA ALA A 379 -11.58 5.74 4.79
C ALA A 379 -11.62 4.98 3.44
N CYS A 380 -12.20 3.78 3.41
CA CYS A 380 -12.38 2.99 2.19
C CYS A 380 -13.55 3.50 1.30
N GLY A 381 -14.27 4.54 1.72
CA GLY A 381 -15.42 5.09 0.97
C GLY A 381 -16.77 4.41 1.24
N TYR A 382 -16.84 3.54 2.24
CA TYR A 382 -18.06 2.95 2.77
C TYR A 382 -18.25 3.40 4.22
N VAL A 383 -19.49 3.60 4.66
CA VAL A 383 -19.75 4.19 5.99
C VAL A 383 -19.37 3.19 7.07
N THR A 384 -19.70 1.92 6.87
CA THR A 384 -19.38 0.84 7.81
C THR A 384 -18.45 -0.21 7.21
N CYS A 385 -17.75 -0.94 8.07
CA CYS A 385 -16.92 -2.08 7.72
C CYS A 385 -17.74 -3.18 7.05
N ARG A 386 -18.98 -3.39 7.50
CA ARG A 386 -19.93 -4.33 6.90
C ARG A 386 -20.35 -3.90 5.50
N GLU A 387 -20.62 -2.62 5.26
CA GLU A 387 -20.87 -2.12 3.90
C GLU A 387 -19.69 -2.36 2.96
N HIS A 388 -18.45 -2.15 3.44
CA HIS A 388 -17.25 -2.43 2.66
C HIS A 388 -17.12 -3.92 2.35
N ALA A 389 -17.34 -4.80 3.32
CA ALA A 389 -17.33 -6.25 3.12
C ALA A 389 -18.40 -6.71 2.11
N VAL A 390 -19.62 -6.16 2.22
CA VAL A 390 -20.69 -6.40 1.23
C VAL A 390 -20.27 -5.92 -0.17
N ALA A 391 -19.59 -4.79 -0.27
CA ALA A 391 -19.09 -4.29 -1.54
C ALA A 391 -17.97 -5.15 -2.14
N ILE A 392 -17.10 -5.74 -1.31
CA ILE A 392 -16.09 -6.72 -1.75
C ILE A 392 -16.77 -7.94 -2.35
N LEU A 393 -17.74 -8.52 -1.64
CA LEU A 393 -18.51 -9.69 -2.11
C LEU A 393 -19.30 -9.41 -3.39
N LYS A 394 -19.75 -8.17 -3.58
CA LYS A 394 -20.41 -7.69 -4.80
C LYS A 394 -19.43 -7.38 -5.95
N GLY A 395 -18.13 -7.55 -5.74
CA GLY A 395 -17.08 -7.22 -6.72
C GLY A 395 -16.98 -5.73 -7.02
N LEU A 396 -17.38 -4.86 -6.08
CA LEU A 396 -17.30 -3.39 -6.20
C LEU A 396 -16.07 -2.82 -5.48
N ALA A 397 -15.50 -3.53 -4.51
CA ALA A 397 -14.40 -3.09 -3.68
C ALA A 397 -13.33 -4.17 -3.53
N GLU A 398 -12.15 -3.74 -3.08
CA GLU A 398 -11.00 -4.60 -2.77
C GLU A 398 -10.69 -4.52 -1.28
N THR A 399 -10.07 -5.55 -0.73
CA THR A 399 -9.70 -5.65 0.69
C THR A 399 -8.67 -4.58 1.06
N GLU A 400 -7.74 -4.31 0.15
CA GLU A 400 -6.66 -3.33 0.22
C GLU A 400 -7.13 -1.88 0.39
N MET A 401 -8.43 -1.62 0.16
CA MET A 401 -9.03 -0.31 0.41
C MET A 401 -9.14 0.01 1.92
N CYS A 402 -9.03 -1.00 2.80
CA CYS A 402 -9.07 -0.80 4.23
C CYS A 402 -7.71 -0.38 4.75
N LEU A 403 -7.60 0.90 5.14
CA LEU A 403 -6.35 1.51 5.59
C LEU A 403 -5.69 0.77 6.77
N PRO A 404 -6.39 0.44 7.88
CA PRO A 404 -5.80 -0.34 8.97
C PRO A 404 -5.24 -1.69 8.51
N PHE A 405 -6.04 -2.47 7.76
CA PHE A 405 -5.63 -3.76 7.21
C PHE A 405 -4.37 -3.65 6.35
N THR A 406 -4.32 -2.65 5.46
CA THR A 406 -3.15 -2.43 4.61
C THR A 406 -1.92 -2.01 5.40
N ILE A 407 -2.06 -1.20 6.46
CA ILE A 407 -0.95 -0.83 7.35
C ILE A 407 -0.41 -2.07 8.08
N ASP A 408 -1.28 -2.91 8.63
CA ASP A 408 -0.84 -4.09 9.38
C ASP A 408 -0.19 -5.12 8.44
N ARG A 409 -0.71 -5.29 7.23
CA ARG A 409 -0.09 -6.12 6.18
C ARG A 409 1.29 -5.58 5.77
N LEU A 410 1.44 -4.26 5.67
CA LEU A 410 2.74 -3.63 5.37
C LEU A 410 3.75 -3.84 6.50
N LYS A 411 3.33 -3.73 7.76
CA LYS A 411 4.20 -4.00 8.93
C LYS A 411 4.66 -5.46 8.94
N SER A 412 3.74 -6.41 8.78
CA SER A 412 4.08 -7.84 8.72
C SER A 412 5.06 -8.13 7.57
N SER A 413 4.85 -7.53 6.40
CA SER A 413 5.76 -7.72 5.26
C SER A 413 7.15 -7.11 5.51
N LEU A 414 7.22 -6.01 6.26
CA LEU A 414 8.48 -5.38 6.65
C LEU A 414 9.23 -6.24 7.67
N ASP A 415 8.52 -6.83 8.63
CA ASP A 415 9.09 -7.75 9.61
C ASP A 415 9.67 -9.00 8.93
N ASP A 416 8.92 -9.61 8.02
CA ASP A 416 9.38 -10.76 7.22
C ASP A 416 10.62 -10.42 6.37
N LEU A 417 10.64 -9.22 5.78
CA LEU A 417 11.78 -8.73 5.00
C LEU A 417 13.02 -8.51 5.88
N ASN A 418 12.85 -7.95 7.08
CA ASN A 418 13.94 -7.74 8.03
C ASN A 418 14.55 -9.06 8.51
N VAL A 419 13.72 -10.07 8.79
CA VAL A 419 14.18 -11.42 9.13
C VAL A 419 15.00 -12.00 7.98
N SER A 420 14.49 -11.94 6.75
CA SER A 420 15.20 -12.43 5.57
C SER A 420 16.53 -11.70 5.32
N HIS A 421 16.58 -10.39 5.58
CA HIS A 421 17.81 -9.60 5.46
C HIS A 421 18.86 -10.01 6.49
N HIS A 422 18.46 -10.24 7.75
CA HIS A 422 19.35 -10.68 8.81
C HIS A 422 19.93 -12.07 8.52
N GLU A 423 19.10 -13.02 8.05
CA GLU A 423 19.57 -14.36 7.65
C GLU A 423 20.60 -14.28 6.50
N LEU A 424 20.39 -13.37 5.54
CA LEU A 424 21.32 -13.15 4.44
C LEU A 424 22.66 -12.58 4.91
N GLU A 425 22.65 -11.60 5.82
CA GLU A 425 23.86 -11.02 6.41
C GLU A 425 24.69 -12.06 7.16
N GLU A 426 24.05 -12.91 7.98
CA GLU A 426 24.73 -13.99 8.70
C GLU A 426 25.36 -15.00 7.74
N ALA A 427 24.62 -15.40 6.69
CA ALA A 427 25.13 -16.32 5.67
C ALA A 427 26.33 -15.72 4.90
N GLN A 428 26.26 -14.43 4.55
CA GLN A 428 27.35 -13.73 3.87
C GLN A 428 28.60 -13.64 4.75
N GLN A 429 28.45 -13.33 6.04
CA GLN A 429 29.57 -13.27 6.98
C GLN A 429 30.21 -14.66 7.20
N ALA A 430 29.40 -15.71 7.25
CA ALA A 430 29.90 -17.09 7.32
C ALA A 430 30.71 -17.46 6.07
N LEU A 431 30.26 -17.07 4.88
CA LEU A 431 30.98 -17.30 3.62
C LEU A 431 32.33 -16.57 3.58
N LEU A 432 32.37 -15.29 3.96
CA LEU A 432 33.63 -14.51 4.01
C LEU A 432 34.65 -15.15 4.96
N ASN A 433 34.20 -15.62 6.13
CA ASN A 433 35.07 -16.31 7.08
C ASN A 433 35.58 -17.64 6.52
N ALA A 434 34.73 -18.41 5.83
CA ALA A 434 35.12 -19.66 5.18
C ALA A 434 36.13 -19.43 4.04
N GLU A 435 35.93 -18.39 3.22
CA GLU A 435 36.85 -18.01 2.13
C GLU A 435 38.23 -17.61 2.68
N LYS A 436 38.25 -16.79 3.74
CA LYS A 436 39.50 -16.38 4.41
C LYS A 436 40.28 -17.59 4.93
N LEU A 437 39.59 -18.56 5.56
CA LEU A 437 40.21 -19.78 6.07
C LEU A 437 40.74 -20.69 4.94
N ALA A 438 39.98 -20.84 3.85
CA ALA A 438 40.38 -21.64 2.70
C ALA A 438 41.64 -21.06 2.03
N SER A 439 41.68 -19.74 1.81
CA SER A 439 42.82 -19.03 1.22
C SER A 439 44.09 -19.18 2.08
N MET A 440 43.96 -19.00 3.41
CA MET A 440 45.09 -19.21 4.33
C MET A 440 45.61 -20.66 4.31
N GLY A 441 44.72 -21.66 4.22
CA GLY A 441 45.11 -23.06 4.14
C GLY A 441 45.91 -23.39 2.87
N GLN A 442 45.49 -22.86 1.73
CA GLN A 442 46.10 -23.15 0.43
C GLN A 442 47.50 -22.52 0.31
N LEU A 443 47.67 -21.27 0.76
CA LEU A 443 48.97 -20.60 0.80
C LEU A 443 49.96 -21.29 1.76
N SER A 444 49.48 -21.70 2.94
CA SER A 444 50.32 -22.33 3.96
C SER A 444 50.92 -23.66 3.49
N ALA A 445 50.18 -24.45 2.70
CA ALA A 445 50.67 -25.72 2.18
C ALA A 445 51.81 -25.55 1.14
N GLY A 446 51.69 -24.56 0.25
CA GLY A 446 52.72 -24.26 -0.77
C GLY A 446 53.98 -23.68 -0.15
N ILE A 447 53.84 -22.65 0.67
CA ILE A 447 54.97 -21.99 1.37
C ILE A 447 55.77 -23.01 2.18
N ALA A 448 55.08 -23.91 2.87
CA ALA A 448 55.75 -24.85 3.74
C ALA A 448 56.55 -25.92 3.00
N HIS A 449 56.07 -26.35 1.82
CA HIS A 449 56.86 -27.26 0.99
C HIS A 449 58.12 -26.57 0.46
N GLU A 450 58.01 -25.32 0.04
CA GLU A 450 59.13 -24.56 -0.51
C GLU A 450 60.17 -24.14 0.54
N ILE A 451 59.76 -23.87 1.79
CA ILE A 451 60.69 -23.50 2.87
C ILE A 451 61.30 -24.73 3.56
N ASN A 452 60.56 -25.83 3.73
CA ASN A 452 61.11 -27.02 4.38
C ASN A 452 62.27 -27.64 3.59
N ASN A 453 62.27 -27.50 2.26
CA ASN A 453 63.33 -28.01 1.40
C ASN A 453 64.71 -27.37 1.68
N PRO A 454 64.90 -26.04 1.56
CA PRO A 454 66.18 -25.39 1.86
C PRO A 454 66.57 -25.52 3.33
N LEU A 455 65.61 -25.48 4.27
CA LEU A 455 65.91 -25.71 5.69
C LEU A 455 66.43 -27.13 5.95
N GLY A 456 65.87 -28.13 5.27
CA GLY A 456 66.36 -29.51 5.33
C GLY A 456 67.82 -29.61 4.88
N VAL A 457 68.19 -28.89 3.82
CA VAL A 457 69.56 -28.83 3.31
C VAL A 457 70.50 -28.12 4.30
N ILE A 458 70.11 -26.96 4.83
CA ILE A 458 70.89 -26.20 5.82
C ILE A 458 71.14 -27.05 7.07
N LEU A 459 70.11 -27.73 7.57
CA LEU A 459 70.22 -28.59 8.75
C LEU A 459 71.12 -29.80 8.50
N LEU A 460 71.03 -30.44 7.33
CA LEU A 460 71.87 -31.59 6.99
C LEU A 460 73.34 -31.20 6.95
N TYR A 461 73.69 -30.18 6.16
CA TYR A 461 75.08 -29.75 6.04
C TYR A 461 75.61 -29.12 7.31
N GLY A 462 74.80 -28.32 8.02
CA GLY A 462 75.18 -27.74 9.29
C GLY A 462 75.55 -28.81 10.32
N LYS A 463 74.72 -29.86 10.47
CA LYS A 463 75.01 -30.97 11.39
C LYS A 463 76.24 -31.78 10.99
N LEU A 464 76.43 -32.04 9.69
CA LEU A 464 77.63 -32.74 9.20
C LEU A 464 78.92 -31.95 9.51
N VAL A 465 78.91 -30.65 9.28
CA VAL A 465 80.06 -29.78 9.61
C VAL A 465 80.28 -29.73 11.12
N LEU A 466 79.20 -29.65 11.91
CA LEU A 466 79.29 -29.64 13.38
C LEU A 466 79.88 -30.95 13.93
N ASP A 467 79.51 -32.08 13.35
CA ASP A 467 80.02 -33.41 13.74
C ASP A 467 81.51 -33.60 13.40
N GLU A 468 82.00 -32.97 12.33
CA GLU A 468 83.41 -33.02 11.90
C GLU A 468 84.30 -31.93 12.53
N MET A 469 83.71 -30.96 13.25
CA MET A 469 84.43 -29.86 13.88
C MET A 469 85.06 -30.24 15.23
N ASP A 470 86.27 -29.73 15.46
CA ASP A 470 86.97 -29.84 16.75
C ASP A 470 86.15 -29.16 17.88
N PRO A 471 85.95 -29.80 19.05
CA PRO A 471 85.25 -29.21 20.20
C PRO A 471 85.74 -27.84 20.65
N GLU A 472 87.02 -27.52 20.45
CA GLU A 472 87.63 -26.23 20.85
C GLU A 472 87.61 -25.20 19.70
N SER A 473 86.90 -25.47 18.59
CA SER A 473 86.83 -24.55 17.46
C SER A 473 86.04 -23.29 17.82
N GLU A 474 86.64 -22.12 17.58
CA GLU A 474 86.05 -20.79 17.83
C GLU A 474 84.69 -20.60 17.11
N ASN A 475 84.49 -21.27 15.97
CA ASN A 475 83.27 -21.14 15.15
C ASN A 475 82.15 -22.13 15.53
N ARG A 476 82.35 -23.01 16.54
CA ARG A 476 81.40 -24.07 16.88
C ARG A 476 80.09 -23.51 17.42
N GLU A 477 80.16 -22.52 18.32
CA GLU A 477 78.98 -21.85 18.88
C GLU A 477 78.15 -21.15 17.79
N ASP A 478 78.81 -20.49 16.83
CA ASP A 478 78.14 -19.83 15.70
C ASP A 478 77.37 -20.84 14.83
N LEU A 479 77.95 -22.02 14.57
CA LEU A 479 77.30 -23.07 13.78
C LEU A 479 76.11 -23.72 14.52
N GLU A 480 76.25 -23.96 15.82
CA GLU A 480 75.16 -24.43 16.67
C GLU A 480 73.98 -23.45 16.66
N MET A 481 74.26 -22.15 16.73
CA MET A 481 73.24 -21.11 16.63
C MET A 481 72.52 -21.11 15.27
N ILE A 482 73.24 -21.31 14.15
CA ILE A 482 72.64 -21.40 12.81
C ILE A 482 71.70 -22.62 12.70
N ILE A 483 72.14 -23.78 13.20
CA ILE A 483 71.34 -25.01 13.20
C ILE A 483 70.08 -24.81 14.05
N GLU A 484 70.21 -24.24 15.23
CA GLU A 484 69.08 -23.92 16.11
C GLU A 484 68.06 -23.02 15.41
N GLN A 485 68.50 -21.96 14.73
CA GLN A 485 67.60 -21.08 13.99
C GLN A 485 66.93 -21.79 12.80
N ALA A 486 67.64 -22.68 12.10
CA ALA A 486 67.06 -23.46 11.01
C ALA A 486 66.01 -24.47 11.51
N GLU A 487 66.25 -25.13 12.65
CA GLU A 487 65.27 -26.02 13.30
C GLU A 487 64.04 -25.25 13.76
N ARG A 488 64.24 -24.03 14.24
CA ARG A 488 63.16 -23.12 14.63
C ARG A 488 62.30 -22.72 13.43
N CYS A 489 62.91 -22.32 12.32
CA CYS A 489 62.17 -22.03 11.08
C CYS A 489 61.35 -23.25 10.62
N LYS A 490 61.93 -24.46 10.68
CA LYS A 490 61.25 -25.70 10.32
C LYS A 490 60.05 -25.99 11.23
N THR A 491 60.18 -25.69 12.52
CA THR A 491 59.10 -25.84 13.51
C THR A 491 57.95 -24.85 13.26
N ILE A 492 58.26 -23.59 12.95
CA ILE A 492 57.25 -22.57 12.61
C ILE A 492 56.48 -22.97 11.35
N VAL A 493 57.19 -23.38 10.30
CA VAL A 493 56.61 -23.81 9.02
C VAL A 493 55.75 -25.06 9.19
N SER A 494 56.22 -26.03 9.98
CA SER A 494 55.45 -27.24 10.30
C SER A 494 54.19 -26.93 11.12
N GLY A 495 54.26 -25.94 12.02
CA GLY A 495 53.10 -25.42 12.75
C GLY A 495 52.04 -24.80 11.83
N LEU A 496 52.48 -24.02 10.83
CA LEU A 496 51.62 -23.43 9.81
C LEU A 496 50.94 -24.52 8.94
N LEU A 497 51.69 -25.56 8.57
CA LEU A 497 51.19 -26.73 7.83
C LEU A 497 50.14 -27.53 8.61
N ASN A 498 50.38 -27.78 9.90
CA ASN A 498 49.45 -28.50 10.76
C ASN A 498 48.14 -27.73 10.96
N PHE A 499 48.21 -26.39 11.02
CA PHE A 499 47.04 -25.52 11.01
C PHE A 499 46.23 -25.63 9.70
N ALA A 500 46.91 -25.78 8.57
CA ALA A 500 46.27 -25.87 7.25
C ALA A 500 45.74 -27.27 6.88
N ARG A 501 46.39 -28.36 7.34
CA ARG A 501 46.09 -29.73 6.89
C ARG A 501 44.98 -30.45 7.65
N LYS A 502 44.63 -30.04 8.88
CA LYS A 502 43.61 -30.72 9.69
C LYS A 502 42.27 -29.97 9.70
N ASN A 503 41.56 -29.96 8.57
CA ASN A 503 40.19 -29.42 8.48
C ASN A 503 39.09 -30.47 8.70
N LYS A 504 39.42 -31.70 9.12
CA LYS A 504 38.44 -32.76 9.40
C LYS A 504 38.58 -33.23 10.85
N VAL A 505 37.55 -33.01 11.66
CA VAL A 505 37.45 -33.51 13.05
C VAL A 505 37.03 -34.97 13.02
N SER A 506 37.83 -35.85 13.64
CA SER A 506 37.46 -37.24 13.85
C SER A 506 36.83 -37.41 15.23
N HIS A 507 35.53 -37.21 15.35
CA HIS A 507 34.82 -37.40 16.62
C HIS A 507 34.87 -38.87 17.05
N GLN A 508 35.36 -39.11 18.26
CA GLN A 508 35.36 -40.40 18.94
C GLN A 508 34.75 -40.23 20.32
N LEU A 509 33.99 -41.23 20.77
CA LEU A 509 33.46 -41.23 22.13
C LEU A 509 34.59 -41.58 23.10
N VAL A 510 35.02 -40.61 23.91
CA VAL A 510 36.16 -40.74 24.83
C VAL A 510 35.76 -40.31 26.24
N ASN A 511 36.37 -40.94 27.24
CA ASN A 511 36.32 -40.46 28.61
C ASN A 511 37.26 -39.25 28.73
N ILE A 512 36.71 -38.05 28.91
CA ILE A 512 37.49 -36.81 28.94
C ILE A 512 38.39 -36.71 30.18
N CYS A 513 37.96 -37.29 31.31
CA CYS A 513 38.76 -37.33 32.53
C CYS A 513 40.01 -38.18 32.30
N ASP A 514 39.84 -39.39 31.76
CA ASP A 514 40.96 -40.29 31.45
C ASP A 514 41.92 -39.65 30.43
N LEU A 515 41.40 -38.92 29.45
CA LEU A 515 42.23 -38.21 28.46
C LEU A 515 43.08 -37.12 29.12
N ILE A 516 42.49 -36.32 30.03
CA ILE A 516 43.20 -35.26 30.75
C ILE A 516 44.23 -35.87 31.70
N ASP A 517 43.89 -36.94 32.43
CA ASP A 517 44.80 -37.63 33.34
C ASP A 517 45.97 -38.30 32.61
N ASN A 518 45.73 -38.88 31.43
CA ASN A 518 46.82 -39.45 30.63
C ASN A 518 47.70 -38.36 30.02
N CYS A 519 47.09 -37.25 29.58
CA CYS A 519 47.83 -36.10 29.06
C CYS A 519 48.67 -35.44 30.15
N SER A 520 48.17 -35.35 31.37
CA SER A 520 48.85 -34.70 32.49
C SER A 520 50.15 -35.39 32.90
N ARG A 521 50.21 -36.73 32.79
CA ARG A 521 51.43 -37.52 33.03
C ARG A 521 52.55 -37.21 32.03
N ALA A 522 52.21 -36.73 30.84
CA ALA A 522 53.18 -36.37 29.81
C ALA A 522 53.68 -34.91 29.96
N PHE A 523 53.06 -34.10 30.82
CA PHE A 523 53.53 -32.74 31.07
C PHE A 523 54.80 -32.78 31.93
N GLN A 524 55.90 -32.31 31.37
CA GLN A 524 57.12 -32.05 32.14
C GLN A 524 56.90 -30.76 32.96
N ILE A 525 56.53 -30.87 34.23
CA ILE A 525 56.26 -29.72 35.09
C ILE A 525 57.45 -29.50 36.03
N PRO A 526 58.06 -28.30 36.08
CA PRO A 526 59.12 -27.98 37.02
C PRO A 526 58.66 -28.13 38.48
N ASP A 527 59.58 -28.51 39.38
CA ASP A 527 59.27 -28.76 40.81
C ASP A 527 58.65 -27.56 41.55
N HIS A 528 58.81 -26.34 41.03
CA HIS A 528 58.25 -25.10 41.59
C HIS A 528 56.82 -24.80 41.14
N ILE A 529 56.23 -25.62 40.26
CA ILE A 529 54.85 -25.45 39.76
C ILE A 529 53.99 -26.63 40.20
N GLN A 530 52.90 -26.35 40.91
CA GLN A 530 51.93 -27.38 41.31
C GLN A 530 50.84 -27.53 40.24
N LEU A 531 50.62 -28.75 39.74
CA LEU A 531 49.47 -29.09 38.90
C LEU A 531 48.34 -29.66 39.74
N VAL A 532 47.16 -29.05 39.67
CA VAL A 532 45.93 -29.51 40.33
C VAL A 532 44.91 -29.86 39.26
N ILE A 533 44.36 -31.08 39.32
CA ILE A 533 43.33 -31.56 38.39
C ILE A 533 42.05 -31.82 39.19
N GLN A 534 40.94 -31.25 38.73
CA GLN A 534 39.63 -31.35 39.38
C GLN A 534 38.56 -31.76 38.36
N HIS A 535 37.96 -32.94 38.57
CA HIS A 535 36.87 -33.43 37.74
C HIS A 535 35.52 -33.29 38.44
N GLU A 536 34.67 -32.40 37.94
CA GLU A 536 33.31 -32.13 38.41
C GLU A 536 32.29 -32.41 37.29
N LEU A 537 32.36 -33.62 36.72
CA LEU A 537 31.46 -34.12 35.66
C LEU A 537 30.61 -35.26 36.21
N LYS A 538 29.31 -35.31 35.86
CA LYS A 538 28.44 -36.46 36.20
C LYS A 538 28.59 -37.60 35.20
N ASP A 539 28.76 -37.27 33.92
CA ASP A 539 29.06 -38.21 32.83
C ASP A 539 30.37 -37.80 32.12
N PRO A 540 31.44 -38.59 32.17
CA PRO A 540 32.72 -38.22 31.57
C PRO A 540 32.82 -38.55 30.07
N MET A 541 31.82 -39.19 29.45
CA MET A 541 31.87 -39.62 28.06
C MET A 541 31.46 -38.48 27.10
N VAL A 542 32.36 -38.09 26.20
CA VAL A 542 32.15 -37.00 25.23
C VAL A 542 32.64 -37.37 23.83
N GLU A 543 31.96 -36.85 22.79
CA GLU A 543 32.38 -37.03 21.39
C GLU A 543 33.34 -35.92 20.93
N VAL A 544 34.64 -36.18 20.99
CA VAL A 544 35.69 -35.22 20.57
C VAL A 544 36.78 -35.93 19.77
N ASP A 545 37.65 -35.15 19.11
CA ASP A 545 38.87 -35.68 18.51
C ASP A 545 39.98 -35.69 19.58
N PRO A 546 40.42 -36.87 20.06
CA PRO A 546 41.34 -36.97 21.20
C PRO A 546 42.69 -36.32 20.91
N ASP A 547 43.22 -36.46 19.68
CA ASP A 547 44.51 -35.87 19.30
C ASP A 547 44.45 -34.34 19.32
N GLN A 548 43.34 -33.77 18.82
CA GLN A 548 43.14 -32.32 18.83
C GLN A 548 42.92 -31.78 20.25
N MET A 549 42.23 -32.52 21.12
CA MET A 549 42.06 -32.13 22.52
C MET A 549 43.38 -32.20 23.31
N VAL A 550 44.20 -33.22 23.08
CA VAL A 550 45.57 -33.29 23.63
C VAL A 550 46.36 -32.06 23.20
N GLN A 551 46.30 -31.68 21.93
CA GLN A 551 46.96 -30.48 21.41
C GLN A 551 46.45 -29.18 22.07
N VAL A 552 45.15 -29.05 22.31
CA VAL A 552 44.58 -27.91 23.05
C VAL A 552 45.15 -27.84 24.46
N LEU A 553 45.12 -28.96 25.20
CA LEU A 553 45.61 -29.04 26.57
C LEU A 553 47.12 -28.76 26.66
N THR A 554 47.93 -29.37 25.79
CA THR A 554 49.39 -29.14 25.76
C THR A 554 49.71 -27.67 25.49
N ASN A 555 49.01 -27.02 24.57
CA ASN A 555 49.25 -25.61 24.25
C ASN A 555 48.84 -24.66 25.40
N LEU A 556 47.69 -24.92 26.05
CA LEU A 556 47.25 -24.14 27.20
C LEU A 556 48.21 -24.30 28.38
N VAL A 557 48.56 -25.53 28.75
CA VAL A 557 49.48 -25.82 29.86
C VAL A 557 50.88 -25.26 29.59
N LYS A 558 51.37 -25.34 28.35
CA LYS A 558 52.65 -24.73 27.97
C LYS A 558 52.62 -23.21 28.16
N ASN A 559 51.55 -22.53 27.73
CA ASN A 559 51.41 -21.09 27.94
C ASN A 559 51.32 -20.74 29.43
N SER A 560 50.58 -21.52 30.23
CA SER A 560 50.47 -21.32 31.68
C SER A 560 51.82 -21.51 32.38
N LYS A 561 52.61 -22.53 32.02
CA LYS A 561 53.97 -22.73 32.56
C LYS A 561 54.89 -21.53 32.29
N GLU A 562 54.81 -20.98 31.08
CA GLU A 562 55.67 -19.84 30.69
C GLU A 562 55.22 -18.52 31.31
N ALA A 563 53.98 -18.42 31.80
CA ALA A 563 53.44 -17.26 32.49
C ALA A 563 53.73 -17.25 34.00
N ILE A 564 54.02 -18.41 34.59
CA ILE A 564 54.39 -18.55 36.01
C ILE A 564 55.89 -18.25 36.16
N GLY A 565 56.21 -17.37 37.13
CA GLY A 565 57.58 -16.97 37.47
C GLY A 565 58.27 -17.97 38.40
N GLU A 566 58.52 -17.58 39.65
CA GLU A 566 59.30 -18.38 40.60
C GLU A 566 58.53 -19.55 41.22
N SER A 567 57.23 -19.40 41.51
CA SER A 567 56.36 -20.47 42.00
C SER A 567 54.91 -20.22 41.63
N GLY A 568 54.12 -21.27 41.41
CA GLY A 568 52.72 -21.11 41.06
C GLY A 568 51.93 -22.40 40.92
N THR A 569 50.67 -22.27 40.56
CA THR A 569 49.71 -23.37 40.44
C THR A 569 48.99 -23.30 39.10
N ILE A 570 48.97 -24.41 38.39
CA ILE A 570 48.11 -24.62 37.21
C ILE A 570 46.95 -25.52 37.64
N CYS A 571 45.72 -25.04 37.51
CA CYS A 571 44.52 -25.80 37.81
C CYS A 571 43.79 -26.16 36.51
N ILE A 572 43.59 -27.46 36.27
CA ILE A 572 42.73 -27.95 35.18
C ILE A 572 41.42 -28.43 35.82
N ARG A 573 40.32 -27.74 35.54
CA ARG A 573 39.00 -28.11 36.04
C ARG A 573 38.08 -28.49 34.90
N THR A 574 37.35 -29.58 35.05
CA THR A 574 36.28 -29.94 34.11
C THR A 574 34.93 -29.89 34.80
N THR A 575 33.98 -29.14 34.23
CA THR A 575 32.62 -28.99 34.78
C THR A 575 31.56 -29.31 33.74
N GLU A 576 30.34 -29.60 34.20
CA GLU A 576 29.17 -29.86 33.37
C GLU A 576 28.11 -28.76 33.56
N HIS A 577 27.53 -28.26 32.47
CA HIS A 577 26.38 -27.37 32.52
C HIS A 577 25.38 -27.72 31.40
N ASP A 578 24.23 -28.29 31.79
CA ASP A 578 23.14 -28.72 30.91
C ASP A 578 23.59 -29.62 29.74
N THR A 579 23.66 -29.07 28.53
CA THR A 579 23.99 -29.75 27.27
C THR A 579 25.43 -29.52 26.83
N LYS A 580 26.26 -28.92 27.69
CA LYS A 580 27.65 -28.55 27.39
C LYS A 580 28.56 -29.01 28.52
N PHE A 581 29.82 -29.27 28.17
CA PHE A 581 30.88 -29.51 29.15
C PHE A 581 31.97 -28.45 28.98
N HIS A 582 32.60 -28.11 30.10
CA HIS A 582 33.61 -27.07 30.15
C HIS A 582 34.95 -27.66 30.59
N ILE A 583 36.04 -27.17 29.98
CA ILE A 583 37.41 -27.39 30.43
C ILE A 583 38.00 -26.02 30.75
N GLU A 584 38.39 -25.82 32.00
CA GLU A 584 39.03 -24.61 32.49
C GLU A 584 40.50 -24.90 32.77
N VAL A 585 41.39 -24.09 32.20
CA VAL A 585 42.82 -24.09 32.54
C VAL A 585 43.12 -22.73 33.15
N GLN A 586 43.40 -22.74 34.45
CA GLN A 586 43.69 -21.56 35.25
C GLN A 586 45.15 -21.57 35.71
N ASP A 587 45.85 -20.46 35.56
CA ASP A 587 47.15 -20.19 36.16
C ASP A 587 47.12 -18.94 37.03
N ASN A 588 48.06 -18.86 37.98
CA ASN A 588 48.31 -17.70 38.83
C ASN A 588 49.57 -16.93 38.38
N GLY A 589 49.84 -16.93 37.07
CA GLY A 589 50.99 -16.25 36.49
C GLY A 589 50.83 -14.73 36.40
N SER A 590 51.60 -14.10 35.52
CA SER A 590 51.64 -12.64 35.34
C SER A 590 50.37 -12.01 34.78
N GLY A 591 49.39 -12.81 34.32
CA GLY A 591 48.20 -12.30 33.63
C GLY A 591 48.47 -11.78 32.21
N ILE A 592 47.41 -11.34 31.54
CA ILE A 592 47.39 -10.78 30.18
C ILE A 592 46.72 -9.40 30.22
N PRO A 593 47.39 -8.33 29.74
CA PRO A 593 46.83 -6.98 29.65
C PRO A 593 45.53 -6.91 28.82
N GLU A 594 44.56 -6.11 29.26
CA GLU A 594 43.22 -6.00 28.63
C GLU A 594 43.28 -5.58 27.14
N ASN A 595 44.22 -4.70 26.79
CA ASN A 595 44.44 -4.24 25.41
C ASN A 595 45.01 -5.34 24.49
N VAL A 596 45.61 -6.39 25.06
CA VAL A 596 46.19 -7.53 24.34
C VAL A 596 45.17 -8.66 24.16
N ILE A 597 44.22 -8.83 25.09
CA ILE A 597 43.20 -9.91 25.08
C ILE A 597 42.48 -10.03 23.73
N LYS A 598 42.15 -8.91 23.08
CA LYS A 598 41.44 -8.90 21.79
C LYS A 598 42.26 -9.49 20.63
N LYS A 599 43.59 -9.54 20.75
CA LYS A 599 44.52 -9.95 19.69
C LYS A 599 45.14 -11.33 19.92
N ILE A 600 44.95 -11.95 21.09
CA ILE A 600 45.66 -13.20 21.45
C ILE A 600 45.32 -14.41 20.55
N PHE A 601 44.18 -14.37 19.86
CA PHE A 601 43.76 -15.40 18.91
C PHE A 601 44.14 -15.08 17.46
N GLU A 602 44.76 -13.92 17.19
CA GLU A 602 45.28 -13.58 15.87
C GLU A 602 46.52 -14.46 15.56
N PRO A 603 46.59 -15.11 14.39
CA PRO A 603 47.75 -15.91 14.01
C PRO A 603 49.05 -15.07 14.02
N LEU A 604 50.14 -15.66 14.54
CA LEU A 604 51.48 -15.06 14.64
C LEU A 604 51.60 -13.92 15.67
N PHE A 605 50.52 -13.55 16.35
CA PHE A 605 50.57 -12.58 17.44
C PHE A 605 51.27 -13.20 18.67
N THR A 606 52.32 -12.55 19.18
CA THR A 606 53.01 -12.97 20.40
C THR A 606 53.57 -11.78 21.16
N THR A 607 53.46 -11.81 22.49
CA THR A 607 54.07 -10.83 23.40
C THR A 607 55.47 -11.25 23.89
N LYS A 608 55.99 -12.38 23.40
CA LYS A 608 57.26 -12.97 23.83
C LYS A 608 58.45 -12.35 23.09
N LYS A 609 59.64 -12.33 23.72
CA LYS A 609 60.89 -11.90 23.08
C LYS A 609 61.14 -12.69 21.79
N ILE A 610 61.72 -12.03 20.78
CA ILE A 610 62.15 -12.63 19.51
C ILE A 610 62.99 -13.88 19.83
N GLY A 611 62.46 -15.07 19.56
CA GLY A 611 63.08 -16.32 20.03
C GLY A 611 62.08 -17.32 20.59
N LYS A 612 61.22 -16.86 21.50
CA LYS A 612 60.56 -17.73 22.49
C LYS A 612 59.09 -18.09 22.20
N GLY A 613 58.53 -17.65 21.07
CA GLY A 613 57.13 -17.94 20.73
C GLY A 613 56.86 -17.92 19.23
N THR A 614 56.03 -18.84 18.75
CA THR A 614 55.59 -18.90 17.34
C THR A 614 54.33 -18.08 17.07
N GLY A 615 53.62 -17.63 18.12
CA GLY A 615 52.35 -16.90 17.98
C GLY A 615 51.18 -17.70 17.39
N LEU A 616 51.35 -19.02 17.20
CA LEU A 616 50.33 -19.88 16.56
C LEU A 616 49.50 -20.68 17.57
N GLY A 617 49.98 -20.89 18.80
CA GLY A 617 49.36 -21.82 19.76
C GLY A 617 47.91 -21.48 20.11
N LEU A 618 47.61 -20.22 20.44
CA LEU A 618 46.25 -19.80 20.80
C LEU A 618 45.32 -19.72 19.58
N ALA A 619 45.83 -19.32 18.41
CA ALA A 619 45.09 -19.36 17.16
C ALA A 619 44.69 -20.79 16.74
N VAL A 620 45.59 -21.76 16.96
CA VAL A 620 45.32 -23.20 16.75
C VAL A 620 44.24 -23.69 17.71
N ILE A 621 44.31 -23.33 19.00
CA ILE A 621 43.26 -23.67 19.97
C ILE A 621 41.91 -23.10 19.52
N TYR A 622 41.86 -21.83 19.12
CA TYR A 622 40.63 -21.20 18.63
C TYR A 622 40.02 -21.95 17.44
N GLY A 623 40.86 -22.33 16.46
CA GLY A 623 40.44 -23.12 15.30
C GLY A 623 39.86 -24.48 15.70
N ILE A 624 40.58 -25.24 16.53
CA ILE A 624 40.15 -26.57 17.01
C ILE A 624 38.79 -26.46 17.73
N ILE A 625 38.61 -25.51 18.64
CA ILE A 625 37.36 -25.35 19.40
C ILE A 625 36.20 -24.96 18.49
N LYS A 626 36.41 -24.08 17.50
CA LYS A 626 35.38 -23.72 16.51
C LYS A 626 34.98 -24.91 15.63
N MET A 627 35.94 -25.73 15.20
CA MET A 627 35.65 -26.95 14.44
C MET A 627 34.82 -27.97 15.23
N HIS A 628 34.94 -27.99 16.57
CA HIS A 628 34.11 -28.78 17.46
C HIS A 628 32.77 -28.11 17.83
N LYS A 629 32.38 -27.02 17.15
CA LYS A 629 31.19 -26.21 17.46
C LYS A 629 31.18 -25.67 18.90
N GLY A 630 32.36 -25.46 19.47
CA GLY A 630 32.56 -24.91 20.81
C GLY A 630 32.86 -23.41 20.82
N GLN A 631 33.12 -22.91 22.02
CA GLN A 631 33.53 -21.54 22.29
C GLN A 631 34.69 -21.55 23.29
N ILE A 632 35.67 -20.67 23.11
CA ILE A 632 36.73 -20.41 24.08
C ILE A 632 36.61 -18.97 24.58
N THR A 633 36.70 -18.77 25.88
CA THR A 633 36.71 -17.46 26.54
C THR A 633 37.94 -17.36 27.45
N VAL A 634 38.45 -16.14 27.63
CA VAL A 634 39.59 -15.86 28.50
C VAL A 634 39.19 -14.81 29.52
N THR A 635 39.56 -15.03 30.77
CA THR A 635 39.50 -14.04 31.85
C THR A 635 40.90 -13.94 32.43
N SER A 636 41.48 -12.76 32.47
CA SER A 636 42.85 -12.56 32.95
C SER A 636 42.96 -11.25 33.71
N ASN A 637 43.87 -11.21 34.69
CA ASN A 637 44.23 -10.00 35.43
C ASN A 637 45.76 -9.92 35.52
N ASP A 638 46.33 -8.84 34.99
CA ASP A 638 47.76 -8.52 35.04
C ASP A 638 48.10 -7.43 36.07
N ASP A 639 47.09 -6.86 36.75
CA ASP A 639 47.26 -5.81 37.76
C ASP A 639 47.09 -6.38 39.18
N PRO A 640 48.17 -6.45 39.98
CA PRO A 640 48.11 -6.90 41.38
C PRO A 640 47.23 -6.02 42.28
N GLU A 641 46.96 -4.76 41.91
CA GLU A 641 46.11 -3.86 42.69
C GLU A 641 44.61 -4.16 42.50
N GLN A 642 44.23 -4.80 41.39
CA GLN A 642 42.83 -5.12 41.05
C GLN A 642 42.41 -6.53 41.47
N GLY A 643 43.34 -7.36 41.94
CA GLY A 643 43.06 -8.72 42.40
C GLY A 643 44.24 -9.68 42.20
N PRO A 644 44.05 -10.99 42.44
CA PRO A 644 45.07 -11.98 42.15
C PRO A 644 45.41 -11.99 40.66
N THR A 645 46.70 -11.96 40.33
CA THR A 645 47.16 -12.05 38.94
C THR A 645 47.05 -13.49 38.44
N GLY A 646 46.70 -13.64 37.16
CA GLY A 646 46.54 -14.96 36.56
C GLY A 646 45.62 -14.96 35.36
N THR A 647 45.54 -16.10 34.68
CA THR A 647 44.73 -16.28 33.47
C THR A 647 43.88 -17.54 33.58
N THR A 648 42.62 -17.45 33.19
CA THR A 648 41.70 -18.58 33.07
C THR A 648 41.21 -18.68 31.63
N PHE A 649 41.57 -19.75 30.94
CA PHE A 649 40.98 -20.13 29.66
C PHE A 649 39.84 -21.12 29.92
N ARG A 650 38.63 -20.76 29.49
CA ARG A 650 37.44 -21.63 29.57
C ARG A 650 37.05 -22.07 28.17
N VAL A 651 37.14 -23.37 27.93
CA VAL A 651 36.72 -24.05 26.71
C VAL A 651 35.34 -24.66 26.95
N VAL A 652 34.36 -24.30 26.12
CA VAL A 652 32.96 -24.76 26.17
C VAL A 652 32.67 -25.58 24.94
N LEU A 653 32.30 -26.85 25.13
CA LEU A 653 32.04 -27.80 24.04
C LEU A 653 30.64 -28.41 24.18
N PRO A 654 29.90 -28.61 23.07
CA PRO A 654 28.57 -29.23 23.12
C PRO A 654 28.69 -30.74 23.38
N ARG A 655 27.80 -31.28 24.22
CA ARG A 655 27.59 -32.72 24.31
C ARG A 655 26.65 -33.16 23.19
N ARG A 656 27.17 -33.94 22.24
CA ARG A 656 26.31 -34.64 21.29
C ARG A 656 25.71 -35.85 21.99
N ASN A 657 24.41 -35.78 22.28
CA ASN A 657 23.68 -36.94 22.77
C ASN A 657 23.78 -38.10 21.77
N SER A 658 24.18 -39.26 22.27
CA SER A 658 24.28 -40.55 21.57
C SER A 658 22.95 -41.08 20.99
N ASN A 659 21.85 -40.32 21.09
CA ASN A 659 20.52 -40.72 20.63
C ASN A 659 20.17 -40.32 19.18
N SER A 660 21.12 -39.88 18.35
CA SER A 660 20.84 -39.44 16.97
C SER A 660 21.40 -40.34 15.85
N VAL A 661 22.06 -41.46 16.16
CA VAL A 661 22.70 -42.33 15.14
C VAL A 661 21.84 -43.54 14.72
N LEU A 662 20.62 -43.73 15.26
CA LEU A 662 19.70 -44.82 14.84
C LEU A 662 18.52 -44.39 13.95
N LYS A 663 18.63 -43.26 13.24
CA LYS A 663 17.74 -42.97 12.09
C LYS A 663 18.57 -42.88 10.79
N GLY A 664 19.18 -44.01 10.46
CA GLY A 664 19.78 -44.24 9.16
C GLY A 664 18.70 -44.37 8.07
N HIS A 665 18.76 -43.48 7.10
CA HIS A 665 18.67 -43.78 5.66
C HIS A 665 17.73 -44.93 5.26
N ASN A 666 16.46 -44.59 5.00
CA ASN A 666 15.65 -45.27 3.99
C ASN A 666 14.77 -44.21 3.31
N GLY A 667 15.38 -43.45 2.39
CA GLY A 667 14.70 -42.56 1.46
C GLY A 667 15.00 -43.02 0.04
N LEU A 668 14.12 -43.86 -0.50
CA LEU A 668 14.17 -44.31 -1.89
C LEU A 668 14.14 -43.10 -2.85
N LEU A 669 15.18 -42.97 -3.66
CA LEU A 669 15.12 -42.30 -4.95
C LEU A 669 15.01 -43.39 -6.03
N THR A 670 13.78 -43.65 -6.49
CA THR A 670 13.54 -44.37 -7.74
C THR A 670 12.40 -43.72 -8.53
N GLY A 671 12.75 -43.16 -9.70
CA GLY A 671 11.91 -43.22 -10.90
C GLY A 671 10.92 -42.08 -11.12
N ARG A 672 11.33 -41.05 -11.87
CA ARG A 672 10.43 -40.32 -12.77
C ARG A 672 10.60 -40.90 -14.17
N GLU A 673 9.59 -41.64 -14.62
CA GLU A 673 9.40 -42.01 -16.01
C GLU A 673 8.97 -40.79 -16.84
N VAL A 674 9.51 -40.76 -18.04
CA VAL A 674 9.13 -39.92 -19.17
C VAL A 674 7.94 -40.59 -19.86
N VAL A 675 6.77 -39.96 -19.84
CA VAL A 675 5.81 -39.81 -20.97
C VAL A 675 5.00 -38.54 -20.72
#